data_AF-A0A7X9BCC4-F1
#
_entry.id   AF-A0A7X9BCC4-F1
#
_cell.length_a   1.000
_cell.length_b   1.000
_cell.length_c   1.000
_cell.angle_alpha   90.00
_cell.angle_beta   90.00
_cell.angle_gamma   90.00
#
_symmetry.space_group_name_H-M   'P 1'
#
loop_
_entity.id
_entity.type
_entity.pdbx_description
1 polymer ?
#
loop_
_entity_poly.entity_id
_entity_poly.type
_entity_poly.pdbx_seq_one_letter_code
_entity_poly.pdbx_strand_id
1 'polypeptide(L)'
;MDFQFASVEKIEKFSEILVKSFRYDLISICDETVEDYIVEKYGDYIVRTISVTFFSLDLYKTSPRLTGNDKLLKKAIEFKRYDLVTKFKEKAYTDETLQMILEIFDKLPDEWLEKLWYNEKFFRLAMNLKRYDIVCRLNPSLIECHSSKEEQKELFDWMANKKEFILPDNLLYSGLFKDICYYNNLENFCNKIVNYSKRNRIPEKTPVEKFTALYAHFLAIDPYQIKEKIESLVLIDSELLSYLNPLMLETRMNIFSSKYFHKICTSPKLQYKVVSLTNGELLLLNRMLKIIDTMPYDTSSISYNVINHFLYYKGIINNSENVTDEQLINYIYILQKAHNFFGIQNIEDLKDNNFLGIITKKYKQYELRIKEAQDISNLKNMLLLKKYGFDLKESLFILNRYFKDKNLVLNLQIDENVKLILFDIYDIVNCNDIEELMFMFSASDMMLPSFNNYLYLEVYLRNEYAKLYDSTLYYITDDEKLDNNEGLIGDPKILGRLRSINNNQSKIFLLKDDFNLLIHVLGAYSDYSRKGSFLDDWNRPELYLHGISCSYIGNNQIATARVFYPILGFNNLNGKELLMSTDTDANSNWFKHYYDISRNIDFAFSTPSELINNTRHTHNEVLIERMKYEDGKILKRMPSYIIYIIDDINNKYNFMTRKELIKEFEVKNISKDVIKLLKEANDAYFVYEMLIEHKISKEDTHKIRCVYYYEQSLQAAKDMNLPIVIVDRLYFAKKEMDKCYLIYEQLLQTKDPSYLSLLIITYFNNIIGCHDYNDGNLEYNKYFNAKGFKKMFEIVIEGIKNINDNTIKYNHLTVLLKELTIEIEKRKKEKGDFRHLIQFQNIVKDEIERLQTKDGKEEYVKSL
;
A
#
# COMPACT_ATOMS: atom_id res chain seq x y z
N MET A 1 -43.59 2.68 -20.99
CA MET A 1 -43.53 2.91 -19.53
C MET A 1 -44.91 3.22 -18.95
N ASP A 2 -45.86 3.78 -19.70
CA ASP A 2 -47.28 3.70 -19.32
C ASP A 2 -47.94 2.43 -19.88
N PHE A 3 -48.00 1.38 -19.04
CA PHE A 3 -48.64 0.10 -19.38
C PHE A 3 -50.12 0.02 -18.96
N GLN A 4 -50.68 1.08 -18.37
CA GLN A 4 -52.08 1.11 -17.89
C GLN A 4 -53.14 0.81 -18.97
N PHE A 5 -52.76 0.78 -20.26
CA PHE A 5 -53.66 0.51 -21.39
C PHE A 5 -53.15 -0.58 -22.36
N ALA A 6 -52.16 -1.39 -21.97
CA ALA A 6 -51.62 -2.44 -22.84
C ALA A 6 -52.50 -3.71 -22.84
N SER A 7 -52.73 -4.31 -24.01
CA SER A 7 -53.42 -5.61 -24.11
C SER A 7 -52.56 -6.75 -23.55
N VAL A 8 -53.21 -7.79 -23.01
CA VAL A 8 -52.55 -8.99 -22.43
C VAL A 8 -51.52 -9.59 -23.40
N GLU A 9 -51.85 -9.67 -24.69
CA GLU A 9 -50.96 -10.19 -25.74
C GLU A 9 -49.67 -9.36 -25.90
N LYS A 10 -49.73 -8.03 -25.71
CA LYS A 10 -48.54 -7.17 -25.75
C LYS A 10 -47.67 -7.35 -24.50
N ILE A 11 -48.30 -7.56 -23.34
CA ILE A 11 -47.59 -7.84 -22.08
C ILE A 11 -46.87 -9.19 -22.19
N GLU A 12 -47.52 -10.22 -22.75
CA GLU A 12 -46.91 -11.54 -22.97
C GLU A 12 -45.69 -11.49 -23.88
N LYS A 13 -45.81 -10.83 -25.04
CA LYS A 13 -44.72 -10.71 -26.01
C LYS A 13 -43.55 -9.88 -25.47
N PHE A 14 -43.84 -8.82 -24.71
CA PHE A 14 -42.81 -8.02 -24.04
C PHE A 14 -42.08 -8.82 -22.95
N SER A 15 -42.83 -9.58 -22.15
CA SER A 15 -42.28 -10.47 -21.11
C SER A 15 -41.35 -11.52 -21.71
N GLU A 16 -41.73 -12.13 -22.83
CA GLU A 16 -40.92 -13.13 -23.53
C GLU A 16 -39.61 -12.54 -24.08
N ILE A 17 -39.65 -11.30 -24.60
CA ILE A 17 -38.45 -10.58 -25.07
C ILE A 17 -37.51 -10.27 -23.90
N LEU A 18 -38.02 -9.78 -22.77
CA LEU A 18 -37.22 -9.49 -21.58
C LEU A 18 -36.50 -10.74 -21.06
N VAL A 19 -37.23 -11.86 -20.98
CA VAL A 19 -36.69 -13.14 -20.50
C VAL A 19 -35.65 -13.70 -21.46
N LYS A 20 -35.88 -13.63 -22.79
CA LYS A 20 -34.92 -14.09 -23.81
C LYS A 20 -33.68 -13.19 -23.96
N SER A 21 -33.77 -11.92 -23.62
CA SER A 21 -32.67 -10.94 -23.75
C SER A 21 -31.81 -10.77 -22.49
N PHE A 22 -32.10 -11.52 -21.41
CA PHE A 22 -31.40 -11.44 -20.12
C PHE A 22 -31.38 -10.03 -19.48
N ARG A 23 -32.32 -9.16 -19.85
CA ARG A 23 -32.44 -7.78 -19.34
C ARG A 23 -33.34 -7.69 -18.11
N TYR A 24 -32.99 -8.44 -17.07
CA TYR A 24 -33.77 -8.52 -15.83
C TYR A 24 -33.76 -7.21 -15.02
N ASP A 25 -32.78 -6.33 -15.26
CA ASP A 25 -32.72 -4.96 -14.75
C ASP A 25 -33.99 -4.15 -15.12
N LEU A 26 -34.54 -4.42 -16.31
CA LEU A 26 -35.72 -3.74 -16.85
C LEU A 26 -37.06 -4.25 -16.27
N ILE A 27 -37.06 -5.35 -15.51
CA ILE A 27 -38.28 -5.78 -14.78
C ILE A 27 -38.56 -4.78 -13.65
N SER A 28 -37.50 -4.21 -13.07
CA SER A 28 -37.60 -3.31 -11.90
C SER A 28 -38.16 -1.91 -12.18
N ILE A 29 -38.48 -1.63 -13.45
CA ILE A 29 -39.09 -0.39 -13.98
C ILE A 29 -40.47 -0.66 -14.61
N CYS A 30 -40.97 -1.90 -14.58
CA CYS A 30 -42.33 -2.24 -14.98
C CYS A 30 -43.34 -1.76 -13.93
N ASP A 31 -44.59 -1.59 -14.37
CA ASP A 31 -45.72 -1.45 -13.43
C ASP A 31 -45.89 -2.75 -12.62
N GLU A 32 -46.31 -2.62 -11.36
CA GLU A 32 -46.44 -3.71 -10.38
C GLU A 32 -47.28 -4.88 -10.92
N THR A 33 -48.32 -4.57 -11.71
CA THR A 33 -49.21 -5.57 -12.33
C THR A 33 -48.49 -6.42 -13.39
N VAL A 34 -47.57 -5.80 -14.14
CA VAL A 34 -46.77 -6.47 -15.19
C VAL A 34 -45.61 -7.23 -14.57
N GLU A 35 -44.99 -6.67 -13.53
CA GLU A 35 -43.94 -7.32 -12.74
C GLU A 35 -44.47 -8.62 -12.10
N ASP A 36 -45.64 -8.59 -11.47
CA ASP A 36 -46.29 -9.76 -10.89
C ASP A 36 -46.58 -10.85 -11.93
N TYR A 37 -47.12 -10.47 -13.09
CA TYR A 37 -47.40 -11.39 -14.18
C TYR A 37 -46.13 -12.09 -14.69
N ILE A 38 -45.03 -11.33 -14.85
CA ILE A 38 -43.73 -11.88 -15.29
C ILE A 38 -43.19 -12.86 -14.25
N VAL A 39 -43.25 -12.51 -12.96
CA VAL A 39 -42.74 -13.34 -11.86
C VAL A 39 -43.56 -14.62 -11.70
N GLU A 40 -44.89 -14.55 -11.85
CA GLU A 40 -45.77 -15.71 -11.77
C GLU A 40 -45.52 -16.68 -12.94
N LYS A 41 -45.35 -16.16 -14.16
CA LYS A 41 -45.18 -16.99 -15.36
C LYS A 41 -43.75 -17.48 -15.59
N TYR A 42 -42.73 -16.70 -15.21
CA TYR A 42 -41.33 -16.96 -15.55
C TYR A 42 -40.36 -16.95 -14.36
N GLY A 43 -40.82 -16.74 -13.13
CA GLY A 43 -39.96 -16.58 -11.94
C GLY A 43 -38.96 -17.72 -11.72
N ASP A 44 -39.36 -18.97 -11.95
CA ASP A 44 -38.48 -20.14 -11.81
C ASP A 44 -37.33 -20.12 -12.81
N TYR A 45 -37.63 -19.72 -14.06
CA TYR A 45 -36.63 -19.57 -15.10
C TYR A 45 -35.68 -18.43 -14.73
N ILE A 46 -36.21 -17.24 -14.41
CA ILE A 46 -35.44 -16.06 -14.03
C ILE A 46 -34.43 -16.37 -12.90
N VAL A 47 -34.89 -17.00 -11.81
CA VAL A 47 -34.04 -17.36 -10.67
C VAL A 47 -32.92 -18.34 -11.09
N ARG A 48 -33.21 -19.29 -11.97
CA ARG A 48 -32.23 -20.26 -12.46
C ARG A 48 -31.17 -19.64 -13.39
N THR A 49 -31.53 -18.67 -14.23
CA THR A 49 -30.62 -18.12 -15.25
C THR A 49 -29.78 -16.92 -14.80
N ILE A 50 -30.15 -16.21 -13.72
CA ILE A 50 -29.37 -15.07 -13.19
C ILE A 50 -27.93 -15.47 -12.79
N SER A 51 -27.63 -16.76 -12.54
CA SER A 51 -26.27 -17.23 -12.21
C SER A 51 -25.27 -17.15 -13.36
N VAL A 52 -25.71 -17.16 -14.62
CA VAL A 52 -24.82 -17.29 -15.78
C VAL A 52 -24.35 -15.93 -16.31
N THR A 53 -25.17 -14.89 -16.16
CA THR A 53 -24.91 -13.58 -16.79
C THR A 53 -24.14 -12.59 -15.90
N PHE A 54 -24.18 -12.75 -14.56
CA PHE A 54 -23.50 -11.84 -13.62
C PHE A 54 -22.07 -12.27 -13.24
N PHE A 55 -21.67 -13.51 -13.53
CA PHE A 55 -20.31 -13.99 -13.26
C PHE A 55 -19.30 -13.63 -14.37
N SER A 56 -19.76 -13.27 -15.58
CA SER A 56 -18.90 -13.04 -16.76
C SER A 56 -18.64 -11.56 -17.09
N LEU A 57 -19.31 -10.63 -16.42
CA LEU A 57 -19.15 -9.19 -16.65
C LEU A 57 -18.78 -8.52 -15.33
N ASP A 58 -17.65 -7.81 -15.32
CA ASP A 58 -16.99 -7.09 -14.22
C ASP A 58 -17.84 -5.92 -13.63
N LEU A 59 -19.15 -6.12 -13.45
CA LEU A 59 -20.13 -5.14 -12.98
C LEU A 59 -20.28 -5.12 -11.45
N TYR A 60 -19.32 -5.69 -10.70
CA TYR A 60 -19.39 -5.77 -9.24
C TYR A 60 -19.41 -4.40 -8.54
N LYS A 61 -18.92 -3.33 -9.18
CA LYS A 61 -18.92 -1.98 -8.60
C LYS A 61 -20.24 -1.21 -8.82
N THR A 62 -21.13 -1.69 -9.70
CA THR A 62 -22.45 -1.08 -9.96
C THR A 62 -23.49 -2.15 -10.33
N SER A 63 -23.73 -3.12 -9.45
CA SER A 63 -24.78 -4.14 -9.68
C SER A 63 -26.16 -3.47 -9.58
N PRO A 64 -27.01 -3.49 -10.63
CA PRO A 64 -28.38 -2.99 -10.52
C PRO A 64 -29.14 -3.83 -9.48
N ARG A 65 -29.89 -3.16 -8.60
CA ARG A 65 -30.77 -3.83 -7.64
C ARG A 65 -31.83 -4.63 -8.41
N LEU A 66 -32.07 -5.87 -8.01
CA LEU A 66 -33.19 -6.69 -8.47
C LEU A 66 -34.51 -6.05 -8.05
N THR A 67 -35.60 -6.59 -8.58
CA THR A 67 -36.93 -5.98 -8.54
C THR A 67 -37.48 -5.81 -7.11
N GLY A 68 -38.60 -5.11 -6.96
CA GLY A 68 -39.27 -4.91 -5.67
C GLY A 68 -40.27 -6.02 -5.33
N ASN A 69 -40.30 -7.11 -6.10
CA ASN A 69 -41.32 -8.16 -6.01
C ASN A 69 -40.93 -9.22 -4.98
N ASP A 70 -41.78 -9.42 -3.98
CA ASP A 70 -41.57 -10.37 -2.90
C ASP A 70 -41.73 -11.82 -3.38
N LYS A 71 -42.64 -12.12 -4.31
CA LYS A 71 -42.81 -13.48 -4.89
C LYS A 71 -41.54 -13.97 -5.58
N LEU A 72 -40.79 -13.09 -6.23
CA LEU A 72 -39.52 -13.45 -6.87
C LEU A 72 -38.42 -13.72 -5.82
N LEU A 73 -38.40 -12.98 -4.72
CA LEU A 73 -37.53 -13.25 -3.57
C LEU A 73 -37.89 -14.59 -2.91
N LYS A 74 -39.18 -14.90 -2.73
CA LYS A 74 -39.63 -16.22 -2.22
C LYS A 74 -39.11 -17.35 -3.10
N LYS A 75 -39.26 -17.24 -4.42
CA LYS A 75 -38.72 -18.21 -5.38
C LYS A 75 -37.19 -18.32 -5.26
N ALA A 76 -36.45 -17.22 -5.11
CA ALA A 76 -35.00 -17.26 -4.90
C ALA A 76 -34.62 -18.06 -3.64
N ILE A 77 -35.37 -17.88 -2.54
CA ILE A 77 -35.19 -18.61 -1.29
C ILE A 77 -35.53 -20.10 -1.46
N GLU A 78 -36.66 -20.42 -2.08
CA GLU A 78 -37.09 -21.80 -2.37
C GLU A 78 -36.07 -22.57 -3.22
N PHE A 79 -35.49 -21.91 -4.23
CA PHE A 79 -34.43 -22.46 -5.08
C PHE A 79 -33.04 -22.45 -4.44
N LYS A 80 -32.93 -22.05 -3.16
CA LYS A 80 -31.68 -21.95 -2.41
C LYS A 80 -30.62 -21.04 -3.06
N ARG A 81 -31.07 -20.04 -3.82
CA ARG A 81 -30.23 -19.03 -4.47
C ARG A 81 -30.03 -17.81 -3.56
N TYR A 82 -29.42 -18.05 -2.39
CA TYR A 82 -29.30 -16.99 -1.40
C TYR A 82 -28.27 -15.90 -1.75
N ASP A 83 -27.46 -16.10 -2.81
CA ASP A 83 -26.65 -15.06 -3.46
C ASP A 83 -27.50 -13.90 -3.99
N LEU A 84 -28.74 -14.21 -4.40
CA LEU A 84 -29.66 -13.22 -4.96
C LEU A 84 -30.41 -12.43 -3.89
N VAL A 85 -30.55 -12.98 -2.68
CA VAL A 85 -31.34 -12.37 -1.59
C VAL A 85 -30.87 -10.94 -1.32
N THR A 86 -29.55 -10.73 -1.24
CA THR A 86 -28.94 -9.41 -0.93
C THR A 86 -29.07 -8.38 -2.06
N LYS A 87 -29.60 -8.77 -3.23
CA LYS A 87 -29.69 -7.94 -4.43
C LYS A 87 -31.08 -7.32 -4.65
N PHE A 88 -32.12 -7.77 -3.96
CA PHE A 88 -33.50 -7.27 -4.12
C PHE A 88 -33.70 -5.83 -3.58
N LYS A 89 -34.65 -5.09 -4.18
CA LYS A 89 -35.12 -3.79 -3.66
C LYS A 89 -35.91 -3.98 -2.36
N GLU A 90 -36.00 -2.91 -1.57
CA GLU A 90 -36.68 -2.87 -0.27
C GLU A 90 -38.09 -3.45 -0.27
N LYS A 91 -38.88 -3.10 -1.30
CA LYS A 91 -40.27 -3.52 -1.42
C LYS A 91 -40.43 -5.05 -1.48
N ALA A 92 -39.38 -5.79 -1.84
CA ALA A 92 -39.43 -7.26 -1.90
C ALA A 92 -39.36 -7.92 -0.51
N TYR A 93 -38.86 -7.21 0.50
CA TYR A 93 -38.72 -7.74 1.86
C TYR A 93 -40.02 -7.51 2.65
N THR A 94 -40.97 -8.41 2.44
CA THR A 94 -42.20 -8.53 3.23
C THR A 94 -41.96 -9.31 4.53
N ASP A 95 -42.88 -9.22 5.49
CA ASP A 95 -42.81 -10.00 6.74
C ASP A 95 -42.65 -11.51 6.48
N GLU A 96 -43.30 -12.02 5.43
CA GLU A 96 -43.26 -13.43 5.04
C GLU A 96 -41.91 -13.83 4.43
N THR A 97 -41.37 -13.05 3.49
CA THR A 97 -40.04 -13.33 2.89
C THR A 97 -38.92 -13.21 3.91
N LEU A 98 -39.05 -12.28 4.87
CA LEU A 98 -38.14 -12.22 5.99
C LEU A 98 -38.22 -13.47 6.85
N GLN A 99 -39.40 -13.91 7.26
CA GLN A 99 -39.54 -15.13 8.05
C GLN A 99 -38.87 -16.34 7.36
N MET A 100 -38.99 -16.44 6.04
CA MET A 100 -38.27 -17.44 5.24
C MET A 100 -36.75 -17.26 5.29
N ILE A 101 -36.22 -16.03 5.21
CA ILE A 101 -34.78 -15.73 5.38
C ILE A 101 -34.32 -16.11 6.79
N LEU A 102 -35.16 -15.93 7.81
CA LEU A 102 -34.84 -16.24 9.20
C LEU A 102 -34.71 -17.75 9.44
N GLU A 103 -35.56 -18.57 8.84
CA GLU A 103 -35.49 -20.03 8.94
C GLU A 103 -34.23 -20.64 8.30
N ILE A 104 -33.60 -19.87 7.40
CA ILE A 104 -32.35 -20.23 6.75
C ILE A 104 -31.14 -19.44 7.26
N PHE A 105 -31.32 -18.47 8.17
CA PHE A 105 -30.27 -17.51 8.53
C PHE A 105 -29.01 -18.20 9.06
N ASP A 106 -29.16 -19.18 9.95
CA ASP A 106 -28.06 -19.99 10.49
C ASP A 106 -27.46 -20.97 9.46
N LYS A 107 -28.06 -21.08 8.28
CA LYS A 107 -27.63 -21.95 7.16
C LYS A 107 -27.04 -21.14 6.00
N LEU A 108 -27.00 -19.80 6.11
CA LEU A 108 -26.44 -18.93 5.09
C LEU A 108 -24.90 -18.96 5.12
N PRO A 109 -24.23 -19.02 3.97
CA PRO A 109 -22.79 -18.76 3.86
C PRO A 109 -22.35 -17.41 4.43
N ASP A 110 -21.19 -17.36 5.07
CA ASP A 110 -20.60 -16.17 5.72
C ASP A 110 -20.56 -14.93 4.81
N GLU A 111 -20.26 -15.09 3.52
CA GLU A 111 -20.19 -14.00 2.54
C GLU A 111 -21.54 -13.29 2.32
N TRP A 112 -22.65 -13.99 2.58
CA TRP A 112 -24.00 -13.46 2.45
C TRP A 112 -24.51 -12.91 3.77
N LEU A 113 -24.09 -13.50 4.89
CA LEU A 113 -24.27 -12.91 6.22
C LEU A 113 -23.60 -11.55 6.30
N GLU A 114 -22.37 -11.40 5.78
CA GLU A 114 -21.64 -10.13 5.77
C GLU A 114 -22.39 -9.05 4.97
N LYS A 115 -23.04 -9.41 3.85
CA LYS A 115 -23.87 -8.47 3.07
C LYS A 115 -25.21 -8.13 3.75
N LEU A 116 -25.76 -9.04 4.56
CA LEU A 116 -26.94 -8.78 5.39
C LEU A 116 -26.59 -7.99 6.66
N TRP A 117 -25.37 -8.15 7.20
CA TRP A 117 -24.88 -7.49 8.42
C TRP A 117 -24.90 -5.97 8.32
N TYR A 118 -24.71 -5.41 7.13
CA TYR A 118 -24.74 -3.97 6.87
C TYR A 118 -26.05 -3.49 6.23
N ASN A 119 -27.06 -4.36 6.11
CA ASN A 119 -28.30 -4.00 5.45
C ASN A 119 -29.26 -3.26 6.39
N GLU A 120 -29.29 -1.93 6.28
CA GLU A 120 -30.18 -1.03 7.05
C GLU A 120 -31.66 -1.47 7.03
N LYS A 121 -32.13 -2.02 5.91
CA LYS A 121 -33.56 -2.33 5.71
C LYS A 121 -33.93 -3.64 6.38
N PHE A 122 -33.05 -4.63 6.28
CA PHE A 122 -33.13 -5.85 7.06
C PHE A 122 -33.08 -5.55 8.57
N PHE A 123 -32.22 -4.60 8.97
CA PHE A 123 -32.14 -4.11 10.34
C PHE A 123 -33.45 -3.45 10.81
N ARG A 124 -33.98 -2.48 10.06
CA ARG A 124 -35.22 -1.75 10.40
C ARG A 124 -36.42 -2.68 10.55
N LEU A 125 -36.54 -3.65 9.64
CA LEU A 125 -37.66 -4.58 9.68
C LEU A 125 -37.49 -5.61 10.81
N ALA A 126 -36.28 -6.08 11.11
CA ALA A 126 -36.01 -6.90 12.30
C ALA A 126 -36.31 -6.15 13.61
N MET A 127 -36.03 -4.84 13.66
CA MET A 127 -36.40 -3.96 14.78
C MET A 127 -37.92 -3.82 14.92
N ASN A 128 -38.64 -3.55 13.82
CA ASN A 128 -40.11 -3.42 13.82
C ASN A 128 -40.81 -4.72 14.25
N LEU A 129 -40.29 -5.87 13.83
CA LEU A 129 -40.80 -7.19 14.20
C LEU A 129 -40.35 -7.67 15.59
N LYS A 130 -39.60 -6.83 16.33
CA LYS A 130 -39.04 -7.14 17.66
C LYS A 130 -38.22 -8.43 17.69
N ARG A 131 -37.58 -8.76 16.56
CA ARG A 131 -36.67 -9.91 16.40
C ARG A 131 -35.26 -9.54 16.86
N TYR A 132 -35.19 -9.17 18.13
CA TYR A 132 -33.97 -8.65 18.76
C TYR A 132 -32.83 -9.68 18.78
N ASP A 133 -33.14 -10.97 18.72
CA ASP A 133 -32.19 -12.06 18.53
C ASP A 133 -31.37 -11.94 17.24
N ILE A 134 -31.98 -11.40 16.18
CA ILE A 134 -31.33 -11.15 14.88
C ILE A 134 -30.65 -9.79 14.86
N VAL A 135 -31.30 -8.76 15.42
CA VAL A 135 -30.72 -7.41 15.54
C VAL A 135 -29.35 -7.45 16.21
N CYS A 136 -29.20 -8.27 17.26
CA CYS A 136 -27.93 -8.45 17.97
C CYS A 136 -26.84 -9.15 17.14
N ARG A 137 -27.17 -9.75 15.99
CA ARG A 137 -26.23 -10.43 15.09
C ARG A 137 -25.84 -9.57 13.87
N LEU A 138 -26.42 -8.38 13.74
CA LEU A 138 -26.11 -7.41 12.67
C LEU A 138 -25.01 -6.43 13.10
N ASN A 139 -24.52 -5.60 12.17
CA ASN A 139 -23.49 -4.62 12.49
C ASN A 139 -23.99 -3.58 13.51
N PRO A 140 -23.27 -3.32 14.61
CA PRO A 140 -23.61 -2.31 15.61
C PRO A 140 -23.87 -0.91 15.06
N SER A 141 -23.18 -0.50 13.98
CA SER A 141 -23.36 0.83 13.38
C SER A 141 -24.78 1.03 12.84
N LEU A 142 -25.52 -0.05 12.55
CA LEU A 142 -26.91 0.06 12.13
C LEU A 142 -27.83 0.45 13.28
N ILE A 143 -27.54 -0.03 14.50
CA ILE A 143 -28.24 0.39 15.72
C ILE A 143 -28.00 1.89 15.95
N GLU A 144 -26.76 2.34 15.75
CA GLU A 144 -26.36 3.74 15.91
C GLU A 144 -27.06 4.68 14.94
N CYS A 145 -26.99 4.38 13.65
CA CYS A 145 -27.44 5.30 12.61
C CYS A 145 -28.94 5.18 12.31
N HIS A 146 -29.55 4.04 12.64
CA HIS A 146 -30.88 3.68 12.15
C HIS A 146 -31.81 3.12 13.23
N SER A 147 -31.68 3.48 14.51
CA SER A 147 -32.75 3.22 15.50
C SER A 147 -33.01 4.44 16.39
N SER A 148 -34.25 4.59 16.85
CA SER A 148 -34.62 5.64 17.82
C SER A 148 -34.11 5.29 19.22
N LYS A 149 -34.04 6.29 20.11
CA LYS A 149 -33.65 6.05 21.51
C LYS A 149 -34.61 5.10 22.24
N GLU A 150 -35.90 5.19 21.91
CA GLU A 150 -36.94 4.29 22.42
C GLU A 150 -36.76 2.85 21.92
N GLU A 151 -36.47 2.67 20.63
CA GLU A 151 -36.20 1.37 20.01
C GLU A 151 -34.94 0.71 20.59
N GLN A 152 -33.88 1.50 20.81
CA GLN A 152 -32.66 1.06 21.48
C GLN A 152 -32.96 0.60 22.90
N LYS A 153 -33.70 1.40 23.67
CA LYS A 153 -34.11 1.04 25.03
C LYS A 153 -34.89 -0.26 25.06
N GLU A 154 -35.84 -0.45 24.15
CA GLU A 154 -36.64 -1.67 24.07
C GLU A 154 -35.80 -2.91 23.75
N LEU A 155 -34.86 -2.80 22.81
CA LEU A 155 -33.87 -3.83 22.50
C LEU A 155 -33.06 -4.19 23.74
N PHE A 156 -32.54 -3.20 24.47
CA PHE A 156 -31.73 -3.43 25.67
C PHE A 156 -32.54 -4.03 26.83
N ASP A 157 -33.79 -3.60 27.03
CA ASP A 157 -34.70 -4.18 28.03
C ASP A 157 -35.03 -5.66 27.70
N TRP A 158 -35.17 -5.99 26.41
CA TRP A 158 -35.33 -7.37 25.98
C TRP A 158 -34.08 -8.21 26.26
N MET A 159 -32.88 -7.68 25.95
CA MET A 159 -31.61 -8.36 26.23
C MET A 159 -31.41 -8.59 27.73
N ALA A 160 -31.75 -7.61 28.56
CA ALA A 160 -31.65 -7.68 30.02
C ALA A 160 -32.46 -8.82 30.65
N ASN A 161 -33.58 -9.19 30.01
CA ASN A 161 -34.48 -10.22 30.49
C ASN A 161 -34.11 -11.64 30.01
N LYS A 162 -33.20 -11.77 29.05
CA LYS A 162 -32.69 -13.07 28.57
C LYS A 162 -31.43 -13.48 29.35
N LYS A 163 -31.58 -14.39 30.32
CA LYS A 163 -30.48 -14.92 31.17
C LYS A 163 -29.33 -15.60 30.41
N GLU A 164 -29.49 -15.91 29.14
CA GLU A 164 -28.54 -16.73 28.35
C GLU A 164 -27.91 -15.98 27.17
N PHE A 165 -28.15 -14.68 27.01
CA PHE A 165 -27.59 -13.95 25.87
C PHE A 165 -26.19 -13.40 26.20
N ILE A 166 -25.17 -13.94 25.54
CA ILE A 166 -23.81 -13.37 25.53
C ILE A 166 -23.85 -12.13 24.63
N LEU A 167 -23.56 -10.96 25.19
CA LEU A 167 -23.46 -9.71 24.42
C LEU A 167 -22.27 -9.80 23.45
N PRO A 168 -22.45 -9.45 22.16
CA PRO A 168 -21.33 -9.27 21.24
C PRO A 168 -20.40 -8.13 21.74
N ASP A 169 -19.10 -8.41 21.85
CA ASP A 169 -18.10 -7.50 22.44
C ASP A 169 -18.05 -6.11 21.77
N ASN A 170 -18.31 -6.06 20.46
CA ASN A 170 -18.39 -4.83 19.68
C ASN A 170 -19.50 -3.86 20.14
N LEU A 171 -20.58 -4.36 20.75
CA LEU A 171 -21.63 -3.53 21.34
C LEU A 171 -21.21 -2.98 22.71
N LEU A 172 -20.54 -3.81 23.52
CA LEU A 172 -20.16 -3.53 24.91
C LEU A 172 -19.06 -2.45 25.04
N TYR A 173 -18.21 -2.32 24.03
CA TYR A 173 -17.06 -1.38 24.01
C TYR A 173 -17.23 -0.17 23.09
N SER A 174 -18.36 -0.05 22.39
CA SER A 174 -18.69 1.18 21.66
C SER A 174 -18.86 2.37 22.62
N GLY A 175 -18.33 3.54 22.27
CA GLY A 175 -18.61 4.79 23.02
C GLY A 175 -20.11 5.05 23.16
N LEU A 176 -20.87 4.59 22.15
CA LEU A 176 -22.31 4.62 22.03
C LEU A 176 -23.07 3.94 23.19
N PHE A 177 -22.65 2.75 23.65
CA PHE A 177 -23.33 2.04 24.75
C PHE A 177 -23.22 2.79 26.08
N LYS A 178 -22.06 3.42 26.32
CA LYS A 178 -21.83 4.28 27.50
C LYS A 178 -22.66 5.56 27.43
N ASP A 179 -22.66 6.23 26.29
CA ASP A 179 -23.35 7.52 26.13
C ASP A 179 -24.88 7.35 26.19
N ILE A 180 -25.44 6.30 25.59
CA ILE A 180 -26.89 6.03 25.61
C ILE A 180 -27.38 5.61 27.01
N CYS A 181 -26.60 4.81 27.75
CA CYS A 181 -26.92 4.45 29.14
C CYS A 181 -26.93 5.68 30.07
N TYR A 182 -26.02 6.63 29.83
CA TYR A 182 -25.93 7.88 30.56
C TYR A 182 -27.09 8.83 30.23
N TYR A 183 -27.45 8.99 28.94
CA TYR A 183 -28.50 9.93 28.52
C TYR A 183 -29.95 9.47 28.82
N ASN A 184 -30.19 8.18 29.07
CA ASN A 184 -31.55 7.63 29.24
C ASN A 184 -31.90 7.18 30.67
N ASN A 185 -31.13 7.60 31.69
CA ASN A 185 -31.31 7.17 33.09
C ASN A 185 -31.35 5.64 33.28
N LEU A 186 -30.67 4.88 32.40
CA LEU A 186 -30.49 3.43 32.52
C LEU A 186 -29.30 3.07 33.42
N GLU A 187 -28.90 3.98 34.31
CA GLU A 187 -27.81 3.82 35.27
C GLU A 187 -27.95 2.56 36.10
N ASN A 188 -29.16 2.08 36.41
CA ASN A 188 -29.34 0.84 37.17
C ASN A 188 -29.00 -0.44 36.37
N PHE A 189 -29.14 -0.42 35.05
CA PHE A 189 -28.78 -1.54 34.17
C PHE A 189 -27.28 -1.52 33.86
N CYS A 190 -26.75 -0.33 33.54
CA CYS A 190 -25.32 -0.08 33.45
C CYS A 190 -24.65 -0.44 34.79
N ASN A 191 -25.22 -0.05 35.93
CA ASN A 191 -24.76 -0.44 37.26
C ASN A 191 -25.01 -1.91 37.56
N LYS A 192 -25.90 -2.68 36.93
CA LYS A 192 -25.96 -4.15 37.17
C LYS A 192 -24.85 -4.89 36.44
N ILE A 193 -24.54 -4.49 35.20
CA ILE A 193 -23.41 -5.01 34.41
C ILE A 193 -22.07 -4.52 34.99
N VAL A 194 -22.00 -3.23 35.34
CA VAL A 194 -20.87 -2.61 36.05
C VAL A 194 -20.80 -3.08 37.51
N ASN A 195 -21.89 -3.41 38.22
CA ASN A 195 -21.80 -4.00 39.57
C ASN A 195 -21.41 -5.48 39.55
N TYR A 196 -21.59 -6.19 38.44
CA TYR A 196 -20.88 -7.45 38.22
C TYR A 196 -19.36 -7.20 38.18
N SER A 197 -18.93 -6.10 37.52
CA SER A 197 -17.52 -5.66 37.56
C SER A 197 -17.08 -5.07 38.92
N LYS A 198 -17.95 -4.40 39.68
CA LYS A 198 -17.64 -3.73 40.98
C LYS A 198 -17.75 -4.66 42.19
N ARG A 199 -18.47 -5.79 42.12
CA ARG A 199 -18.43 -6.82 43.18
C ARG A 199 -17.06 -7.49 43.30
N ASN A 200 -16.24 -7.37 42.25
CA ASN A 200 -14.80 -7.59 42.31
C ASN A 200 -14.11 -6.23 42.39
N ARG A 201 -13.69 -5.81 43.58
CA ARG A 201 -12.95 -4.56 43.78
C ARG A 201 -11.70 -4.54 42.89
N ILE A 202 -11.72 -3.78 41.79
CA ILE A 202 -10.52 -3.52 40.97
C ILE A 202 -10.12 -2.05 41.22
N PRO A 203 -8.94 -1.75 41.80
CA PRO A 203 -8.40 -0.40 41.96
C PRO A 203 -8.18 0.29 40.60
N GLU A 204 -7.84 1.58 40.59
CA GLU A 204 -7.36 2.27 39.38
C GLU A 204 -6.21 1.48 38.75
N LYS A 205 -6.51 0.77 37.66
CA LYS A 205 -5.61 -0.13 36.95
C LYS A 205 -5.42 0.40 35.53
N THR A 206 -4.17 0.34 35.04
CA THR A 206 -3.78 0.70 33.67
C THR A 206 -4.61 -0.08 32.62
N PRO A 207 -4.70 0.37 31.35
CA PRO A 207 -5.41 -0.37 30.30
C PRO A 207 -4.99 -1.85 30.22
N VAL A 208 -3.68 -2.13 30.29
CA VAL A 208 -3.10 -3.48 30.36
C VAL A 208 -3.75 -4.29 31.47
N GLU A 209 -3.76 -3.77 32.69
CA GLU A 209 -4.28 -4.48 33.86
C GLU A 209 -5.81 -4.67 33.80
N LYS A 210 -6.53 -3.71 33.22
CA LYS A 210 -7.98 -3.80 33.00
C LYS A 210 -8.31 -4.92 32.01
N PHE A 211 -7.67 -4.94 30.84
CA PHE A 211 -7.89 -5.96 29.82
C PHE A 211 -7.35 -7.33 30.25
N THR A 212 -6.25 -7.37 31.02
CA THR A 212 -5.75 -8.62 31.62
C THR A 212 -6.77 -9.23 32.55
N ALA A 213 -7.34 -8.44 33.47
CA ALA A 213 -8.37 -8.95 34.37
C ALA A 213 -9.64 -9.40 33.61
N LEU A 214 -10.06 -8.62 32.61
CA LEU A 214 -11.25 -8.90 31.79
C LEU A 214 -11.08 -10.19 30.97
N TYR A 215 -10.00 -10.31 30.21
CA TYR A 215 -9.78 -11.47 29.33
C TYR A 215 -9.43 -12.73 30.11
N ALA A 216 -8.72 -12.61 31.23
CA ALA A 216 -8.48 -13.76 32.10
C ALA A 216 -9.80 -14.28 32.71
N HIS A 217 -10.70 -13.37 33.08
CA HIS A 217 -12.04 -13.75 33.52
C HIS A 217 -12.84 -14.44 32.41
N PHE A 218 -12.83 -13.89 31.19
CA PHE A 218 -13.50 -14.50 30.03
C PHE A 218 -12.98 -15.92 29.75
N LEU A 219 -11.66 -16.12 29.83
CA LEU A 219 -11.01 -17.41 29.60
C LEU A 219 -11.04 -18.35 30.82
N ALA A 220 -11.56 -17.89 31.97
CA ALA A 220 -11.52 -18.61 33.23
C ALA A 220 -10.11 -19.08 33.66
N ILE A 221 -9.11 -18.22 33.48
CA ILE A 221 -7.70 -18.48 33.84
C ILE A 221 -7.14 -17.40 34.78
N ASP A 222 -5.94 -17.64 35.31
CA ASP A 222 -5.24 -16.66 36.13
C ASP A 222 -4.75 -15.47 35.26
N PRO A 223 -5.03 -14.20 35.64
CA PRO A 223 -4.52 -13.01 34.98
C PRO A 223 -3.01 -13.02 34.68
N TYR A 224 -2.19 -13.59 35.57
CA TYR A 224 -0.75 -13.69 35.37
C TYR A 224 -0.37 -14.52 34.14
N GLN A 225 -1.22 -15.45 33.68
CA GLN A 225 -0.94 -16.31 32.52
C GLN A 225 -1.01 -15.57 31.19
N ILE A 226 -1.76 -14.47 31.10
CA ILE A 226 -1.94 -13.71 29.85
C ILE A 226 -1.38 -12.28 29.92
N LYS A 227 -0.97 -11.84 31.11
CA LYS A 227 -0.44 -10.49 31.34
C LYS A 227 0.69 -10.15 30.37
N GLU A 228 1.69 -11.04 30.25
CA GLU A 228 2.85 -10.82 29.36
C GLU A 228 2.42 -10.73 27.88
N LYS A 229 1.47 -11.56 27.44
CA LYS A 229 0.92 -11.47 26.08
C LYS A 229 0.23 -10.15 25.83
N ILE A 230 -0.63 -9.72 26.76
CA ILE A 230 -1.34 -8.44 26.65
C ILE A 230 -0.37 -7.28 26.67
N GLU A 231 0.64 -7.30 27.54
CA GLU A 231 1.73 -6.32 27.54
C GLU A 231 2.42 -6.27 26.17
N SER A 232 2.76 -7.44 25.58
CA SER A 232 3.35 -7.51 24.24
C SER A 232 2.44 -6.97 23.13
N LEU A 233 1.12 -7.14 23.26
CA LEU A 233 0.13 -6.66 22.29
C LEU A 233 -0.15 -5.17 22.42
N VAL A 234 -0.16 -4.63 23.64
CA VAL A 234 -0.26 -3.19 23.91
C VAL A 234 1.00 -2.47 23.44
N LEU A 235 2.16 -3.13 23.57
CA LEU A 235 3.37 -2.66 22.91
C LEU A 235 3.18 -2.61 21.39
N ILE A 236 2.26 -3.33 20.76
CA ILE A 236 2.02 -3.20 19.31
C ILE A 236 1.00 -2.13 19.00
N ASP A 237 -0.12 -2.15 19.69
CA ASP A 237 -1.16 -1.16 19.50
C ASP A 237 -2.09 -1.21 20.70
N SER A 238 -2.18 -0.11 21.43
CA SER A 238 -3.09 -0.01 22.57
C SER A 238 -4.56 -0.16 22.14
N GLU A 239 -4.89 0.22 20.91
CA GLU A 239 -6.23 0.06 20.34
C GLU A 239 -6.51 -1.40 19.93
N LEU A 240 -5.49 -2.24 19.78
CA LEU A 240 -5.65 -3.66 19.45
C LEU A 240 -6.53 -4.38 20.45
N LEU A 241 -6.44 -4.02 21.72
CA LEU A 241 -7.28 -4.58 22.78
C LEU A 241 -8.78 -4.24 22.60
N SER A 242 -9.14 -3.28 21.76
CA SER A 242 -10.55 -3.00 21.47
C SER A 242 -11.17 -4.00 20.49
N TYR A 243 -10.35 -4.68 19.68
CA TYR A 243 -10.79 -5.63 18.65
C TYR A 243 -10.11 -7.01 18.74
N LEU A 244 -9.31 -7.27 19.77
CA LEU A 244 -8.71 -8.57 20.04
C LEU A 244 -9.78 -9.59 20.43
N ASN A 245 -9.82 -10.71 19.72
CA ASN A 245 -10.58 -11.87 20.13
C ASN A 245 -9.90 -12.51 21.37
N PRO A 246 -10.55 -12.59 22.54
CA PRO A 246 -9.93 -13.09 23.77
C PRO A 246 -9.38 -14.52 23.63
N LEU A 247 -9.96 -15.35 22.75
CA LEU A 247 -9.50 -16.71 22.50
C LEU A 247 -8.08 -16.77 21.91
N MET A 248 -7.59 -15.66 21.33
CA MET A 248 -6.19 -15.56 20.92
C MET A 248 -5.23 -15.66 22.11
N LEU A 249 -5.67 -15.34 23.33
CA LEU A 249 -4.81 -15.38 24.51
C LEU A 249 -4.73 -16.76 25.17
N GLU A 250 -5.52 -17.74 24.72
CA GLU A 250 -5.49 -19.11 25.21
C GLU A 250 -4.10 -19.76 25.07
N THR A 251 -3.80 -20.72 25.94
CA THR A 251 -2.52 -21.46 25.96
C THR A 251 -2.25 -22.16 24.64
N ARG A 252 -3.29 -22.66 23.94
CA ARG A 252 -3.13 -23.33 22.63
C ARG A 252 -2.56 -22.41 21.54
N MET A 253 -2.70 -21.10 21.69
CA MET A 253 -2.15 -20.12 20.75
C MET A 253 -0.65 -19.88 20.92
N ASN A 254 -0.04 -20.39 22.01
CA ASN A 254 1.42 -20.34 22.24
C ASN A 254 2.22 -21.13 21.20
N ILE A 255 1.54 -21.88 20.35
CA ILE A 255 2.15 -22.65 19.28
C ILE A 255 2.79 -21.75 18.20
N PHE A 256 2.23 -20.57 17.98
CA PHE A 256 2.73 -19.61 17.01
C PHE A 256 3.95 -18.87 17.56
N SER A 257 4.91 -18.58 16.70
CA SER A 257 5.98 -17.62 17.02
C SER A 257 5.39 -16.23 17.27
N SER A 258 6.11 -15.38 18.02
CA SER A 258 5.71 -13.99 18.26
C SER A 258 5.37 -13.27 16.95
N LYS A 259 6.17 -13.49 15.89
CA LYS A 259 5.91 -12.96 14.54
C LYS A 259 4.49 -13.21 14.05
N TYR A 260 4.07 -14.48 14.02
CA TYR A 260 2.75 -14.83 13.49
C TYR A 260 1.64 -14.48 14.47
N PHE A 261 1.86 -14.70 15.76
CA PHE A 261 0.90 -14.33 16.79
C PHE A 261 0.51 -12.85 16.67
N HIS A 262 1.51 -11.97 16.65
CA HIS A 262 1.34 -10.53 16.56
C HIS A 262 0.69 -10.09 15.24
N LYS A 263 1.18 -10.59 14.09
CA LYS A 263 0.57 -10.27 12.79
C LYS A 263 -0.88 -10.78 12.67
N ILE A 264 -1.22 -11.93 13.25
CA ILE A 264 -2.60 -12.43 13.25
C ILE A 264 -3.49 -11.53 14.12
N CYS A 265 -3.02 -11.12 15.30
CA CYS A 265 -3.75 -10.25 16.21
C CYS A 265 -4.07 -8.87 15.61
N THR A 266 -3.27 -8.34 14.69
CA THR A 266 -3.59 -7.07 14.01
C THR A 266 -4.66 -7.20 12.91
N SER A 267 -5.09 -8.43 12.58
CA SER A 267 -6.10 -8.67 11.55
C SER A 267 -7.33 -9.38 12.12
N PRO A 268 -8.43 -8.66 12.40
CA PRO A 268 -9.67 -9.26 12.93
C PRO A 268 -10.13 -10.47 12.11
N LYS A 269 -10.05 -10.36 10.77
CA LYS A 269 -10.40 -11.45 9.84
C LYS A 269 -9.60 -12.73 10.10
N LEU A 270 -8.28 -12.62 10.29
CA LEU A 270 -7.43 -13.79 10.52
C LEU A 270 -7.64 -14.36 11.93
N GLN A 271 -7.86 -13.50 12.94
CA GLN A 271 -8.16 -13.94 14.31
C GLN A 271 -9.33 -14.92 14.32
N TYR A 272 -10.47 -14.57 13.71
CA TYR A 272 -11.65 -15.45 13.63
C TYR A 272 -11.35 -16.81 12.98
N LYS A 273 -10.54 -16.82 11.93
CA LYS A 273 -10.14 -18.07 11.26
C LYS A 273 -9.29 -18.93 12.19
N VAL A 274 -8.29 -18.34 12.84
CA VAL A 274 -7.34 -19.06 13.70
C VAL A 274 -7.98 -19.56 15.00
N VAL A 275 -8.81 -18.77 15.68
CA VAL A 275 -9.44 -19.20 16.94
C VAL A 275 -10.41 -20.38 16.75
N SER A 276 -10.99 -20.51 15.55
CA SER A 276 -11.90 -21.59 15.19
C SER A 276 -11.23 -22.95 14.95
N LEU A 277 -9.90 -22.98 14.91
CA LEU A 277 -9.11 -24.18 14.61
C LEU A 277 -8.98 -25.08 15.84
N THR A 278 -9.02 -26.41 15.67
CA THR A 278 -8.67 -27.34 16.77
C THR A 278 -7.17 -27.36 17.05
N ASN A 279 -6.74 -27.96 18.17
CA ASN A 279 -5.31 -28.04 18.52
C ASN A 279 -4.46 -28.74 17.45
N GLY A 280 -4.97 -29.81 16.83
CA GLY A 280 -4.27 -30.49 15.74
C GLY A 280 -4.17 -29.62 14.48
N GLU A 281 -5.21 -28.85 14.18
CA GLU A 281 -5.25 -27.92 13.06
C GLU A 281 -4.27 -26.76 13.26
N LEU A 282 -4.19 -26.21 14.48
CA LEU A 282 -3.22 -25.19 14.86
C LEU A 282 -1.78 -25.69 14.74
N LEU A 283 -1.51 -26.92 15.17
CA LEU A 283 -0.20 -27.55 15.03
C LEU A 283 0.20 -27.70 13.55
N LEU A 284 -0.73 -28.15 12.71
CA LEU A 284 -0.52 -28.28 11.28
C LEU A 284 -0.26 -26.92 10.62
N LEU A 285 -1.07 -25.90 10.93
CA LEU A 285 -0.87 -24.53 10.45
C LEU A 285 0.51 -24.00 10.86
N ASN A 286 0.90 -24.16 12.12
CA ASN A 286 2.20 -23.71 12.60
C ASN A 286 3.37 -24.42 11.90
N ARG A 287 3.25 -25.71 11.59
CA ARG A 287 4.28 -26.42 10.79
C ARG A 287 4.43 -25.83 9.40
N MET A 288 3.33 -25.50 8.72
CA MET A 288 3.40 -24.81 7.42
C MET A 288 4.05 -23.44 7.52
N LEU A 289 3.70 -22.66 8.55
CA LEU A 289 4.29 -21.35 8.79
C LEU A 289 5.81 -21.44 9.05
N LYS A 290 6.28 -22.48 9.75
CA LYS A 290 7.72 -22.73 9.92
C LYS A 290 8.44 -23.03 8.62
N ILE A 291 7.83 -23.81 7.71
CA ILE A 291 8.39 -24.05 6.37
C ILE A 291 8.50 -22.73 5.60
N ILE A 292 7.46 -21.90 5.68
CA ILE A 292 7.42 -20.57 5.06
C ILE A 292 8.53 -19.65 5.60
N ASP A 293 8.84 -19.72 6.89
CA ASP A 293 9.88 -18.90 7.52
C ASP A 293 11.32 -19.27 7.09
N THR A 294 11.56 -20.49 6.60
CA THR A 294 12.88 -20.89 6.09
C THR A 294 13.28 -20.18 4.80
N MET A 295 12.34 -19.50 4.16
CA MET A 295 12.55 -18.87 2.86
C MET A 295 13.43 -17.61 2.98
N PRO A 296 14.30 -17.33 2.00
CA PRO A 296 15.25 -16.21 2.07
C PRO A 296 14.62 -14.84 1.81
N TYR A 297 13.34 -14.77 1.48
CA TYR A 297 12.61 -13.55 1.07
C TYR A 297 11.31 -13.33 1.87
N ASP A 298 10.61 -12.20 1.67
CA ASP A 298 9.39 -11.87 2.44
C ASP A 298 8.17 -12.68 1.98
N THR A 299 7.65 -13.49 2.90
CA THR A 299 6.57 -14.45 2.64
C THR A 299 5.23 -14.05 3.24
N SER A 300 5.05 -12.78 3.61
CA SER A 300 3.83 -12.29 4.25
C SER A 300 2.56 -12.56 3.40
N SER A 301 2.66 -12.47 2.07
CA SER A 301 1.57 -12.82 1.16
C SER A 301 1.19 -14.30 1.21
N ILE A 302 2.21 -15.17 1.22
CA ILE A 302 2.05 -16.63 1.27
C ILE A 302 1.44 -17.05 2.60
N SER A 303 1.95 -16.53 3.72
CA SER A 303 1.42 -16.86 5.05
C SER A 303 0.01 -16.32 5.25
N TYR A 304 -0.30 -15.13 4.73
CA TYR A 304 -1.67 -14.60 4.71
C TYR A 304 -2.63 -15.56 4.01
N ASN A 305 -2.31 -16.00 2.79
CA ASN A 305 -3.14 -16.93 2.02
C ASN A 305 -3.31 -18.27 2.74
N VAL A 306 -2.23 -18.83 3.28
CA VAL A 306 -2.27 -20.09 4.04
C VAL A 306 -3.22 -19.98 5.22
N ILE A 307 -3.15 -18.92 6.02
CA ILE A 307 -4.05 -18.73 7.17
C ILE A 307 -5.49 -18.48 6.70
N ASN A 308 -5.67 -17.61 5.71
CA ASN A 308 -6.99 -17.18 5.24
C ASN A 308 -7.77 -18.31 4.56
N HIS A 309 -7.08 -19.21 3.85
CA HIS A 309 -7.68 -20.31 3.08
C HIS A 309 -7.65 -21.66 3.80
N PHE A 310 -7.01 -21.74 4.97
CA PHE A 310 -6.80 -22.98 5.72
C PHE A 310 -8.07 -23.84 5.84
N LEU A 311 -9.20 -23.20 6.16
CA LEU A 311 -10.48 -23.87 6.39
C LEU A 311 -11.19 -24.36 5.12
N TYR A 312 -10.77 -23.94 3.92
CA TYR A 312 -11.35 -24.44 2.68
C TYR A 312 -11.01 -25.91 2.40
N TYR A 313 -10.08 -26.48 3.16
CA TYR A 313 -9.58 -27.84 3.01
C TYR A 313 -9.78 -28.69 4.27
N LYS A 314 -10.83 -28.41 5.07
CA LYS A 314 -11.16 -29.12 6.33
C LYS A 314 -11.10 -30.66 6.25
N GLY A 315 -11.42 -31.26 5.10
CA GLY A 315 -11.33 -32.71 4.89
C GLY A 315 -9.92 -33.30 5.07
N ILE A 316 -8.87 -32.53 4.81
CA ILE A 316 -7.45 -32.91 4.99
C ILE A 316 -7.04 -32.85 6.46
N ILE A 317 -7.65 -31.93 7.22
CA ILE A 317 -7.17 -31.50 8.53
C ILE A 317 -7.38 -32.58 9.62
N ASN A 318 -8.38 -33.45 9.44
CA ASN A 318 -8.79 -34.44 10.42
C ASN A 318 -7.84 -35.66 10.58
N ASN A 319 -6.79 -35.80 9.76
CA ASN A 319 -5.82 -36.93 9.79
C ASN A 319 -4.34 -36.44 9.92
N SER A 320 -4.11 -35.34 10.64
CA SER A 320 -2.89 -34.53 10.55
C SER A 320 -1.65 -35.01 11.32
N GLU A 321 -1.71 -36.13 12.06
CA GLU A 321 -0.59 -36.58 12.91
C GLU A 321 0.65 -37.07 12.13
N ASN A 322 0.51 -37.44 10.84
CA ASN A 322 1.58 -38.05 10.03
C ASN A 322 1.89 -37.34 8.69
N VAL A 323 1.66 -36.03 8.58
CA VAL A 323 1.98 -35.28 7.35
C VAL A 323 3.48 -35.00 7.27
N THR A 324 4.13 -35.38 6.17
CA THR A 324 5.54 -35.07 5.88
C THR A 324 5.74 -33.62 5.44
N ASP A 325 6.96 -33.10 5.53
CA ASP A 325 7.24 -31.71 5.11
C ASP A 325 7.03 -31.52 3.59
N GLU A 326 7.28 -32.55 2.78
CA GLU A 326 6.97 -32.57 1.33
C GLU A 326 5.46 -32.46 1.06
N GLN A 327 4.63 -33.18 1.82
CA GLN A 327 3.17 -33.02 1.72
C GLN A 327 2.69 -31.66 2.23
N LEU A 328 3.34 -31.08 3.24
CA LEU A 328 3.03 -29.72 3.71
C LEU A 328 3.36 -28.66 2.68
N ILE A 329 4.45 -28.83 1.94
CA ILE A 329 4.83 -28.03 0.78
C ILE A 329 3.71 -28.09 -0.27
N ASN A 330 3.27 -29.28 -0.68
CA ASN A 330 2.12 -29.42 -1.59
C ASN A 330 0.84 -28.77 -1.04
N TYR A 331 0.66 -28.81 0.29
CA TYR A 331 -0.48 -28.17 0.94
C TYR A 331 -0.39 -26.63 0.91
N ILE A 332 0.76 -26.05 1.21
CA ILE A 332 1.00 -24.60 1.13
C ILE A 332 0.72 -24.10 -0.30
N TYR A 333 1.08 -24.88 -1.32
CA TYR A 333 0.79 -24.57 -2.71
C TYR A 333 -0.72 -24.49 -3.00
N ILE A 334 -1.51 -25.51 -2.63
CA ILE A 334 -2.96 -25.48 -2.90
C ILE A 334 -3.68 -24.40 -2.10
N LEU A 335 -3.16 -24.04 -0.92
CA LEU A 335 -3.70 -22.96 -0.09
C LEU A 335 -3.46 -21.56 -0.66
N GLN A 336 -2.62 -21.41 -1.70
CA GLN A 336 -2.55 -20.15 -2.44
C GLN A 336 -3.80 -19.87 -3.26
N LYS A 337 -4.64 -20.88 -3.51
CA LYS A 337 -5.90 -20.74 -4.23
C LYS A 337 -7.08 -20.95 -3.28
N ALA A 338 -8.07 -20.05 -3.39
CA ALA A 338 -9.29 -20.13 -2.60
C ALA A 338 -10.20 -21.29 -3.05
N HIS A 339 -11.16 -21.66 -2.18
CA HIS A 339 -12.29 -22.56 -2.50
C HIS A 339 -11.94 -23.95 -3.05
N ASN A 340 -10.83 -24.55 -2.60
CA ASN A 340 -10.44 -25.90 -3.01
C ASN A 340 -10.40 -26.07 -4.54
N PHE A 341 -9.70 -25.15 -5.21
CA PHE A 341 -9.62 -25.08 -6.68
C PHE A 341 -9.30 -26.43 -7.33
N PHE A 342 -8.39 -27.21 -6.73
CA PHE A 342 -7.93 -28.50 -7.25
C PHE A 342 -8.84 -29.68 -6.87
N GLY A 343 -9.81 -29.49 -5.97
CA GLY A 343 -10.72 -30.55 -5.54
C GLY A 343 -10.06 -31.60 -4.65
N ILE A 344 -9.05 -31.21 -3.87
CA ILE A 344 -8.34 -32.07 -2.92
C ILE A 344 -9.29 -32.45 -1.79
N GLN A 345 -9.40 -33.74 -1.46
CA GLN A 345 -10.36 -34.24 -0.48
C GLN A 345 -9.70 -34.78 0.78
N ASN A 346 -8.47 -35.30 0.69
CA ASN A 346 -7.79 -35.96 1.81
C ASN A 346 -6.25 -35.82 1.74
N ILE A 347 -5.54 -36.36 2.72
CA ILE A 347 -4.06 -36.30 2.83
C ILE A 347 -3.35 -37.17 1.77
N GLU A 348 -3.98 -38.27 1.33
CA GLU A 348 -3.40 -39.16 0.31
C GLU A 348 -3.31 -38.48 -1.05
N ASP A 349 -4.21 -37.52 -1.32
CA ASP A 349 -4.18 -36.66 -2.49
C ASP A 349 -2.94 -35.74 -2.52
N LEU A 350 -2.26 -35.52 -1.37
CA LEU A 350 -1.05 -34.70 -1.28
C LEU A 350 0.26 -35.47 -1.50
N LYS A 351 0.21 -36.81 -1.60
CA LYS A 351 1.39 -37.62 -1.96
C LYS A 351 1.75 -37.36 -3.42
N ASP A 352 3.03 -37.21 -3.75
CA ASP A 352 3.45 -36.61 -5.04
C ASP A 352 2.84 -37.27 -6.27
N ASN A 353 2.82 -38.60 -6.33
CA ASN A 353 2.24 -39.33 -7.47
C ASN A 353 0.72 -39.05 -7.64
N ASN A 354 -0.01 -38.88 -6.55
CA ASN A 354 -1.44 -38.57 -6.58
C ASN A 354 -1.66 -37.08 -6.85
N PHE A 355 -0.91 -36.23 -6.16
CA PHE A 355 -0.96 -34.78 -6.26
C PHE A 355 -0.75 -34.34 -7.71
N LEU A 356 0.35 -34.77 -8.33
CA LEU A 356 0.65 -34.48 -9.73
C LEU A 356 -0.45 -34.98 -10.67
N GLY A 357 -1.02 -36.16 -10.40
CA GLY A 357 -2.15 -36.71 -11.16
C GLY A 357 -3.40 -35.84 -11.08
N ILE A 358 -3.74 -35.32 -9.90
CA ILE A 358 -4.91 -34.45 -9.67
C ILE A 358 -4.73 -33.12 -10.39
N ILE A 359 -3.57 -32.49 -10.21
CA ILE A 359 -3.23 -31.23 -10.88
C ILE A 359 -3.30 -31.41 -12.40
N THR A 360 -2.69 -32.48 -12.92
CA THR A 360 -2.71 -32.81 -14.35
C THR A 360 -4.13 -33.03 -14.87
N LYS A 361 -4.96 -33.77 -14.13
CA LYS A 361 -6.36 -34.02 -14.51
C LYS A 361 -7.16 -32.73 -14.55
N LYS A 362 -6.98 -31.85 -13.55
CA LYS A 362 -7.65 -30.55 -13.50
C LYS A 362 -7.29 -29.70 -14.72
N TYR A 363 -6.01 -29.63 -15.08
CA TYR A 363 -5.56 -28.90 -16.27
C TYR A 363 -6.03 -29.53 -17.60
N LYS A 364 -6.07 -30.87 -17.70
CA LYS A 364 -6.67 -31.55 -18.87
C LYS A 364 -8.17 -31.25 -19.04
N GLN A 365 -8.92 -31.11 -17.94
CA GLN A 365 -10.32 -30.68 -18.02
C GLN A 365 -10.45 -29.26 -18.59
N TYR A 366 -9.49 -28.38 -18.29
CA TYR A 366 -9.45 -27.05 -18.87
C TYR A 366 -9.06 -27.06 -20.35
N GLU A 367 -8.12 -27.91 -20.76
CA GLU A 367 -7.78 -28.15 -22.17
C GLU A 367 -9.00 -28.53 -23.02
N LEU A 368 -9.92 -29.34 -22.48
CA LEU A 368 -11.16 -29.69 -23.17
C LEU A 368 -12.10 -28.49 -23.32
N ARG A 369 -12.26 -27.67 -22.27
CA ARG A 369 -13.09 -26.45 -22.31
C ARG A 369 -12.56 -25.40 -23.27
N ILE A 370 -11.25 -25.34 -23.44
CA ILE A 370 -10.56 -24.41 -24.37
C ILE A 370 -10.97 -24.64 -25.82
N LYS A 371 -11.11 -25.90 -26.24
CA LYS A 371 -11.58 -26.24 -27.61
C LYS A 371 -13.00 -25.76 -27.89
N GLU A 372 -13.78 -25.48 -26.84
CA GLU A 372 -15.20 -25.13 -26.92
C GLU A 372 -15.45 -23.61 -26.75
N ALA A 373 -14.55 -22.88 -26.08
CA ALA A 373 -14.87 -21.55 -25.54
C ALA A 373 -14.63 -20.36 -26.48
N GLN A 374 -13.70 -20.44 -27.45
CA GLN A 374 -13.29 -19.33 -28.35
C GLN A 374 -13.07 -17.95 -27.67
N ASP A 375 -12.87 -17.90 -26.36
CA ASP A 375 -12.72 -16.68 -25.57
C ASP A 375 -11.25 -16.44 -25.23
N ILE A 376 -10.69 -15.38 -25.80
CA ILE A 376 -9.30 -14.94 -25.62
C ILE A 376 -8.92 -14.81 -24.14
N SER A 377 -9.80 -14.23 -23.29
CA SER A 377 -9.48 -14.00 -21.88
C SER A 377 -9.36 -15.32 -21.12
N ASN A 378 -10.28 -16.25 -21.38
CA ASN A 378 -10.25 -17.59 -20.82
C ASN A 378 -9.04 -18.39 -21.33
N LEU A 379 -8.68 -18.28 -22.61
CA LEU A 379 -7.49 -18.91 -23.19
C LEU A 379 -6.21 -18.42 -22.50
N LYS A 380 -6.04 -17.11 -22.35
CA LYS A 380 -4.91 -16.50 -21.63
C LYS A 380 -4.82 -17.03 -20.20
N ASN A 381 -5.92 -16.95 -19.46
CA ASN A 381 -5.98 -17.39 -18.09
C ASN A 381 -5.57 -18.87 -17.95
N MET A 382 -6.06 -19.74 -18.83
CA MET A 382 -5.73 -21.16 -18.79
C MET A 382 -4.29 -21.47 -19.21
N LEU A 383 -3.77 -20.77 -20.23
CA LEU A 383 -2.38 -20.92 -20.67
C LEU A 383 -1.39 -20.53 -19.57
N LEU A 384 -1.64 -19.40 -18.91
CA LEU A 384 -0.86 -18.93 -17.76
C LEU A 384 -0.92 -19.92 -16.60
N LEU A 385 -2.11 -20.46 -16.30
CA LEU A 385 -2.26 -21.49 -15.27
C LEU A 385 -1.50 -22.78 -15.64
N LYS A 386 -1.48 -23.18 -16.92
CA LYS A 386 -0.77 -24.37 -17.40
C LYS A 386 0.75 -24.21 -17.32
N LYS A 387 1.29 -23.07 -17.77
CA LYS A 387 2.75 -22.83 -17.83
C LYS A 387 3.34 -22.42 -16.47
N TYR A 388 2.61 -21.59 -15.71
CA TYR A 388 3.14 -20.90 -14.53
C TYR A 388 2.26 -20.98 -13.29
N GLY A 389 1.04 -21.53 -13.39
CA GLY A 389 0.12 -21.72 -12.25
C GLY A 389 -0.40 -20.43 -11.63
N PHE A 390 -0.07 -19.29 -12.23
CA PHE A 390 -0.70 -18.01 -12.01
C PHE A 390 -1.93 -17.90 -12.89
N ASP A 391 -2.99 -17.31 -12.35
CA ASP A 391 -4.11 -16.90 -13.17
C ASP A 391 -3.77 -15.58 -13.89
N LEU A 392 -4.65 -15.17 -14.81
CA LEU A 392 -4.49 -13.92 -15.55
C LEU A 392 -4.39 -12.70 -14.62
N LYS A 393 -5.11 -12.73 -13.48
CA LYS A 393 -5.09 -11.63 -12.50
C LYS A 393 -3.72 -11.51 -11.84
N GLU A 394 -3.16 -12.62 -11.35
CA GLU A 394 -1.83 -12.64 -10.75
C GLU A 394 -0.74 -12.28 -11.77
N SER A 395 -0.89 -12.72 -13.01
CA SER A 395 0.03 -12.40 -14.10
C SER A 395 0.03 -10.91 -14.43
N LEU A 396 -1.15 -10.30 -14.54
CA LEU A 396 -1.29 -8.85 -14.71
C LEU A 396 -0.70 -8.07 -13.53
N PHE A 397 -0.90 -8.57 -12.31
CA PHE A 397 -0.30 -7.99 -11.11
C PHE A 397 1.23 -7.98 -11.17
N ILE A 398 1.85 -9.11 -11.52
CA ILE A 398 3.32 -9.22 -11.67
C ILE A 398 3.82 -8.27 -12.76
N LEU A 399 3.19 -8.27 -13.95
CA LEU A 399 3.62 -7.42 -15.07
C LEU A 399 3.48 -5.93 -14.76
N ASN A 400 2.32 -5.51 -14.24
CA ASN A 400 2.08 -4.10 -13.91
C ASN A 400 3.07 -3.59 -12.86
N ARG A 401 3.59 -4.49 -12.02
CA ARG A 401 4.44 -4.15 -10.90
C ARG A 401 5.93 -4.19 -11.20
N TYR A 402 6.40 -5.19 -11.96
CA TYR A 402 7.82 -5.44 -12.19
C TYR A 402 8.22 -5.39 -13.68
N PHE A 403 7.26 -5.20 -14.59
CA PHE A 403 7.47 -5.25 -16.04
C PHE A 403 6.83 -4.04 -16.76
N LYS A 404 6.95 -2.84 -16.18
CA LYS A 404 6.44 -1.61 -16.82
C LYS A 404 7.17 -1.26 -18.11
N ASP A 405 8.48 -1.50 -18.16
CA ASP A 405 9.32 -1.26 -19.33
C ASP A 405 10.12 -2.53 -19.66
N LYS A 406 9.85 -3.06 -20.86
CA LYS A 406 10.50 -4.24 -21.42
C LYS A 406 12.03 -4.10 -21.46
N ASN A 407 12.53 -2.90 -21.80
CA ASN A 407 13.97 -2.64 -21.92
C ASN A 407 14.65 -2.59 -20.56
N LEU A 408 13.93 -2.14 -19.54
CA LEU A 408 14.46 -2.08 -18.19
C LEU A 408 14.74 -3.49 -17.66
N VAL A 409 13.80 -4.42 -17.84
CA VAL A 409 13.93 -5.80 -17.36
C VAL A 409 15.08 -6.54 -18.04
N LEU A 410 15.39 -6.22 -19.31
CA LEU A 410 16.58 -6.75 -19.99
C LEU A 410 17.87 -6.37 -19.27
N ASN A 411 17.94 -5.14 -18.74
CA ASN A 411 19.12 -4.58 -18.08
C ASN A 411 19.25 -4.98 -16.61
N LEU A 412 18.20 -5.58 -16.01
CA LEU A 412 18.26 -6.07 -14.64
C LEU A 412 19.19 -7.30 -14.54
N GLN A 413 20.02 -7.35 -13.51
CA GLN A 413 20.85 -8.52 -13.19
C GLN A 413 20.04 -9.57 -12.40
N ILE A 414 18.97 -10.07 -13.02
CA ILE A 414 18.16 -11.17 -12.47
C ILE A 414 18.36 -12.44 -13.29
N ASP A 415 17.97 -13.59 -12.74
CA ASP A 415 18.05 -14.90 -13.39
C ASP A 415 17.41 -14.88 -14.79
N GLU A 416 18.13 -15.36 -15.80
CA GLU A 416 17.68 -15.33 -17.19
C GLU A 416 16.40 -16.15 -17.41
N ASN A 417 16.19 -17.23 -16.66
CA ASN A 417 14.92 -17.97 -16.73
C ASN A 417 13.76 -17.12 -16.20
N VAL A 418 13.99 -16.32 -15.14
CA VAL A 418 12.97 -15.40 -14.61
C VAL A 418 12.64 -14.32 -15.65
N LYS A 419 13.63 -13.79 -16.37
CA LYS A 419 13.38 -12.88 -17.50
C LYS A 419 12.52 -13.56 -18.57
N LEU A 420 12.90 -14.75 -19.01
CA LEU A 420 12.15 -15.51 -20.02
C LEU A 420 10.70 -15.75 -19.59
N ILE A 421 10.47 -16.08 -18.32
CA ILE A 421 9.12 -16.22 -17.76
C ILE A 421 8.34 -14.90 -17.87
N LEU A 422 8.94 -13.77 -17.49
CA LEU A 422 8.29 -12.46 -17.58
C LEU A 422 7.95 -12.06 -19.02
N PHE A 423 8.84 -12.32 -19.98
CA PHE A 423 8.59 -12.08 -21.40
C PHE A 423 7.45 -12.93 -21.93
N ASP A 424 7.45 -14.22 -21.62
CA ASP A 424 6.40 -15.12 -22.08
C ASP A 424 5.04 -14.80 -21.44
N ILE A 425 5.00 -14.42 -20.15
CA ILE A 425 3.79 -13.89 -19.51
C ILE A 425 3.32 -12.63 -20.24
N TYR A 426 4.23 -11.70 -20.56
CA TYR A 426 3.91 -10.48 -21.32
C TYR A 426 3.32 -10.79 -22.69
N ASP A 427 3.93 -11.71 -23.44
CA ASP A 427 3.48 -12.09 -24.77
C ASP A 427 2.09 -12.75 -24.71
N ILE A 428 1.85 -13.66 -23.75
CA ILE A 428 0.52 -14.30 -23.54
C ILE A 428 -0.54 -13.26 -23.18
N VAL A 429 -0.25 -12.37 -22.23
CA VAL A 429 -1.21 -11.36 -21.75
C VAL A 429 -1.60 -10.39 -22.86
N ASN A 430 -0.66 -10.02 -23.73
CA ASN A 430 -0.89 -9.07 -24.82
C ASN A 430 -1.34 -9.72 -26.14
N CYS A 431 -1.25 -11.04 -26.29
CA CYS A 431 -1.69 -11.75 -27.49
C CYS A 431 -3.20 -11.65 -27.66
N ASN A 432 -3.68 -11.20 -28.83
CA ASN A 432 -5.12 -11.14 -29.14
C ASN A 432 -5.51 -12.09 -30.28
N ASP A 433 -4.60 -12.96 -30.69
CA ASP A 433 -4.83 -14.00 -31.68
C ASP A 433 -5.18 -15.34 -31.00
N ILE A 434 -6.36 -15.88 -31.33
CA ILE A 434 -6.84 -17.14 -30.79
C ILE A 434 -5.99 -18.31 -31.31
N GLU A 435 -5.60 -18.31 -32.58
CA GLU A 435 -4.82 -19.39 -33.18
C GLU A 435 -3.41 -19.43 -32.57
N GLU A 436 -2.81 -18.27 -32.35
CA GLU A 436 -1.52 -18.16 -31.67
C GLU A 436 -1.59 -18.66 -30.21
N LEU A 437 -2.60 -18.24 -29.44
CA LEU A 437 -2.81 -18.74 -28.08
C LEU A 437 -3.06 -20.25 -28.05
N MET A 438 -3.81 -20.78 -29.01
CA MET A 438 -4.07 -22.21 -29.15
C MET A 438 -2.80 -22.99 -29.53
N PHE A 439 -1.95 -22.42 -30.39
CA PHE A 439 -0.65 -22.98 -30.74
C PHE A 439 0.27 -23.00 -29.52
N MET A 440 0.44 -21.87 -28.83
CA MET A 440 1.21 -21.78 -27.58
C MET A 440 0.71 -22.78 -26.52
N PHE A 441 -0.61 -22.92 -26.41
CA PHE A 441 -1.22 -23.88 -25.51
C PHE A 441 -0.91 -25.33 -25.89
N SER A 442 -0.96 -25.66 -27.18
CA SER A 442 -0.68 -27.02 -27.66
C SER A 442 0.80 -27.38 -27.58
N ALA A 443 1.68 -26.41 -27.83
CA ALA A 443 3.14 -26.59 -27.82
C ALA A 443 3.76 -26.53 -26.41
N SER A 444 3.02 -26.01 -25.42
CA SER A 444 3.52 -25.97 -24.05
C SER A 444 3.42 -27.33 -23.37
N ASP A 445 4.55 -27.81 -22.85
CA ASP A 445 4.54 -28.85 -21.84
C ASP A 445 3.85 -28.30 -20.58
N MET A 446 3.10 -29.17 -19.90
CA MET A 446 2.65 -28.84 -18.56
C MET A 446 3.89 -28.80 -17.67
N MET A 447 4.28 -27.62 -17.18
CA MET A 447 5.26 -27.58 -16.11
C MET A 447 4.64 -28.32 -14.91
N LEU A 448 5.38 -29.32 -14.42
CA LEU A 448 5.05 -29.90 -13.13
C LEU A 448 5.20 -28.78 -12.10
N PRO A 449 4.23 -28.59 -11.18
CA PRO A 449 4.34 -27.59 -10.14
C PRO A 449 5.54 -27.92 -9.27
N SER A 450 6.70 -27.31 -9.56
CA SER A 450 7.76 -27.26 -8.58
C SER A 450 7.41 -26.14 -7.63
N PHE A 451 7.30 -26.47 -6.35
CA PHE A 451 7.01 -25.52 -5.28
C PHE A 451 7.91 -24.27 -5.37
N ASN A 452 9.14 -24.44 -5.84
CA ASN A 452 10.16 -23.41 -6.02
C ASN A 452 9.99 -22.49 -7.24
N ASN A 453 9.26 -22.87 -8.28
CA ASN A 453 9.08 -22.00 -9.45
C ASN A 453 7.77 -21.18 -9.39
N TYR A 454 6.76 -21.71 -8.70
CA TYR A 454 5.37 -21.20 -8.77
C TYR A 454 4.99 -20.24 -7.62
N LEU A 455 5.51 -20.41 -6.41
CA LEU A 455 5.11 -19.56 -5.28
C LEU A 455 5.87 -18.23 -5.21
N TYR A 456 6.98 -18.12 -5.94
CA TYR A 456 8.02 -17.17 -5.57
C TYR A 456 8.34 -16.13 -6.62
N LEU A 457 7.72 -16.14 -7.81
CA LEU A 457 8.10 -15.18 -8.85
C LEU A 457 8.03 -13.73 -8.34
N GLU A 458 6.92 -13.32 -7.74
CA GLU A 458 6.79 -11.96 -7.20
C GLU A 458 7.77 -11.67 -6.05
N VAL A 459 7.89 -12.62 -5.13
CA VAL A 459 8.71 -12.45 -3.93
C VAL A 459 10.20 -12.44 -4.27
N TYR A 460 10.61 -13.25 -5.24
CA TYR A 460 11.95 -13.26 -5.82
C TYR A 460 12.24 -11.91 -6.50
N LEU A 461 11.33 -11.43 -7.37
CA LEU A 461 11.50 -10.14 -8.04
C LEU A 461 11.66 -9.01 -7.03
N ARG A 462 10.84 -8.98 -5.97
CA ARG A 462 10.96 -8.00 -4.90
C ARG A 462 12.33 -8.04 -4.20
N ASN A 463 12.84 -9.24 -3.94
CA ASN A 463 14.17 -9.44 -3.37
C ASN A 463 15.29 -8.93 -4.30
N GLU A 464 15.18 -9.17 -5.61
CA GLU A 464 16.16 -8.64 -6.57
C GLU A 464 16.12 -7.11 -6.64
N TYR A 465 14.93 -6.51 -6.59
CA TYR A 465 14.81 -5.05 -6.46
C TYR A 465 15.46 -4.54 -5.18
N ALA A 466 15.20 -5.17 -4.03
CA ALA A 466 15.82 -4.79 -2.76
C ALA A 466 17.35 -4.83 -2.80
N LYS A 467 17.96 -5.83 -3.46
CA LYS A 467 19.41 -5.90 -3.68
C LYS A 467 19.93 -4.73 -4.51
N LEU A 468 19.19 -4.29 -5.53
CA LEU A 468 19.57 -3.11 -6.32
C LEU A 468 19.64 -1.87 -5.44
N TYR A 469 18.63 -1.66 -4.58
CA TYR A 469 18.67 -0.59 -3.59
C TYR A 469 19.89 -0.73 -2.68
N ASP A 470 20.03 -1.86 -1.99
CA ASP A 470 21.11 -2.12 -1.03
C ASP A 470 22.50 -1.84 -1.62
N SER A 471 22.74 -2.29 -2.86
CA SER A 471 24.02 -2.12 -3.56
C SER A 471 24.41 -0.67 -3.88
N THR A 472 23.46 0.25 -3.81
CA THR A 472 23.64 1.67 -4.17
C THR A 472 23.58 2.61 -2.98
N LEU A 473 23.21 2.11 -1.79
CA LEU A 473 23.09 2.91 -0.59
C LEU A 473 24.46 3.32 -0.04
N TYR A 474 24.51 4.57 0.40
CA TYR A 474 25.65 5.13 1.09
C TYR A 474 25.92 4.41 2.42
N TYR A 475 27.18 4.13 2.67
CA TYR A 475 27.71 3.68 3.96
C TYR A 475 28.83 4.60 4.38
N ILE A 476 28.91 4.87 5.69
CA ILE A 476 29.96 5.72 6.24
C ILE A 476 31.31 5.02 6.10
N THR A 477 32.29 5.74 5.56
CA THR A 477 33.69 5.32 5.49
C THR A 477 34.59 6.16 6.40
N ASP A 478 35.75 5.63 6.77
CA ASP A 478 36.69 6.34 7.65
C ASP A 478 37.35 7.56 6.98
N ASP A 479 37.40 7.60 5.64
CA ASP A 479 37.98 8.69 4.86
C ASP A 479 37.11 9.97 4.90
N GLU A 480 35.81 9.81 5.13
CA GLU A 480 34.85 10.92 5.19
C GLU A 480 34.79 11.60 6.57
N LYS A 481 35.56 11.09 7.54
CA LYS A 481 35.69 11.71 8.86
C LYS A 481 36.23 13.12 8.72
N LEU A 482 35.63 14.06 9.45
CA LEU A 482 35.97 15.48 9.39
C LEU A 482 37.44 15.78 9.76
N ASP A 483 38.09 14.88 10.51
CA ASP A 483 39.48 14.97 10.95
C ASP A 483 40.50 14.44 9.92
N ASN A 484 40.09 13.54 9.01
CA ASN A 484 40.94 12.95 7.96
C ASN A 484 40.91 13.73 6.64
N ASN A 485 40.01 14.71 6.52
CA ASN A 485 39.77 15.42 5.28
C ASN A 485 40.79 16.55 5.02
N GLU A 486 41.88 16.23 4.34
CA GLU A 486 42.65 17.23 3.59
C GLU A 486 41.76 17.83 2.47
N GLY A 487 41.69 19.16 2.33
CA GLY A 487 40.91 19.82 1.27
C GLY A 487 39.43 20.10 1.57
N LEU A 488 39.00 20.17 2.83
CA LEU A 488 37.67 20.71 3.18
C LEU A 488 37.51 22.15 2.62
N ILE A 489 36.55 22.32 1.72
CA ILE A 489 36.11 23.64 1.25
C ILE A 489 35.13 24.17 2.29
N GLY A 490 35.51 25.21 3.03
CA GLY A 490 34.66 25.79 4.07
C GLY A 490 35.40 26.86 4.87
N ASP A 491 34.68 27.82 5.45
CA ASP A 491 35.26 28.80 6.36
C ASP A 491 36.02 28.08 7.51
N PRO A 492 37.32 28.36 7.74
CA PRO A 492 38.12 27.71 8.78
C PRO A 492 37.50 27.78 10.18
N LYS A 493 36.73 28.83 10.50
CA LYS A 493 36.01 28.96 11.77
C LYS A 493 34.84 28.00 11.87
N ILE A 494 34.10 27.79 10.78
CA ILE A 494 33.00 26.83 10.71
C ILE A 494 33.56 25.41 10.83
N LEU A 495 34.63 25.10 10.08
CA LEU A 495 35.30 23.80 10.15
C LEU A 495 35.88 23.53 11.54
N GLY A 496 36.52 24.53 12.16
CA GLY A 496 37.00 24.43 13.55
C GLY A 496 35.87 24.19 14.54
N ARG A 497 34.70 24.81 14.36
CA ARG A 497 33.51 24.57 15.17
C ARG A 497 33.00 23.15 15.00
N LEU A 498 32.89 22.65 13.76
CA LEU A 498 32.46 21.28 13.49
C LEU A 498 33.41 20.26 14.13
N ARG A 499 34.75 20.46 14.03
CA ARG A 499 35.74 19.62 14.73
C ARG A 499 35.58 19.64 16.24
N SER A 500 35.31 20.82 16.82
CA SER A 500 35.07 20.95 18.27
C SER A 500 33.84 20.19 18.75
N ILE A 501 32.81 20.06 17.90
CA ILE A 501 31.59 19.29 18.20
C ILE A 501 31.83 17.80 17.99
N ASN A 502 32.53 17.44 16.91
CA ASN A 502 32.94 16.07 16.58
C ASN A 502 33.67 15.40 17.76
N ASN A 503 34.56 16.15 18.42
CA ASN A 503 35.34 15.68 19.56
C ASN A 503 34.56 15.54 20.87
N ASN A 504 33.36 16.15 20.99
CA ASN A 504 32.67 16.30 22.27
C ASN A 504 31.26 15.66 22.33
N GLN A 505 30.60 15.37 21.19
CA GLN A 505 29.18 14.97 21.19
C GLN A 505 28.82 13.85 20.21
N SER A 506 29.06 14.02 18.91
CA SER A 506 28.62 13.09 17.85
C SER A 506 29.66 13.03 16.73
N LYS A 507 29.85 11.86 16.11
CA LYS A 507 30.73 11.72 14.95
C LYS A 507 30.09 12.43 13.74
N ILE A 508 30.77 13.42 13.16
CA ILE A 508 30.31 14.21 12.01
C ILE A 508 31.08 13.80 10.75
N PHE A 509 30.35 13.56 9.68
CA PHE A 509 30.84 13.20 8.35
C PHE A 509 30.31 14.21 7.33
N LEU A 510 31.12 14.55 6.33
CA LEU A 510 30.71 15.44 5.23
C LEU A 510 30.82 14.67 3.92
N LEU A 511 29.69 14.51 3.21
CA LEU A 511 29.69 13.86 1.90
C LEU A 511 30.35 14.72 0.83
N LYS A 512 31.16 14.06 -0.02
CA LYS A 512 31.85 14.69 -1.17
C LYS A 512 31.67 13.91 -2.48
N ASP A 513 31.60 12.59 -2.36
CA ASP A 513 31.42 11.68 -3.49
C ASP A 513 29.96 11.55 -3.89
N ASP A 514 29.73 10.91 -5.03
CA ASP A 514 28.38 10.59 -5.48
C ASP A 514 27.74 9.62 -4.50
N PHE A 515 26.44 9.79 -4.23
CA PHE A 515 25.75 9.06 -3.19
C PHE A 515 24.33 8.75 -3.56
N ASN A 516 23.80 7.71 -2.92
CA ASN A 516 22.36 7.55 -2.75
C ASN A 516 22.03 7.28 -1.29
N LEU A 517 20.92 7.83 -0.82
CA LEU A 517 20.47 7.72 0.55
C LEU A 517 19.01 7.27 0.57
N LEU A 518 18.70 6.33 1.44
CA LEU A 518 17.32 6.01 1.82
C LEU A 518 17.00 6.76 3.11
N ILE A 519 16.06 7.70 3.03
CA ILE A 519 15.83 8.68 4.10
C ILE A 519 14.39 8.65 4.60
N HIS A 520 14.19 8.82 5.90
CA HIS A 520 12.89 9.08 6.51
C HIS A 520 12.89 10.46 7.14
N VAL A 521 11.97 11.32 6.71
CA VAL A 521 11.80 12.66 7.28
C VAL A 521 10.77 12.58 8.40
N LEU A 522 11.21 12.80 9.64
CA LEU A 522 10.31 12.86 10.79
C LEU A 522 9.31 14.01 10.63
N GLY A 523 8.04 13.77 10.97
CA GLY A 523 7.00 14.80 11.00
C GLY A 523 6.68 15.49 9.66
N ALA A 524 6.91 14.83 8.53
CA ALA A 524 6.73 15.44 7.20
C ALA A 524 5.27 15.84 6.84
N TYR A 525 4.26 15.15 7.39
CA TYR A 525 2.86 15.23 6.92
C TYR A 525 1.79 15.38 8.03
N SER A 526 2.19 15.65 9.26
CA SER A 526 1.27 15.70 10.41
C SER A 526 1.72 16.72 11.44
N ASP A 527 0.80 17.12 12.33
CA ASP A 527 1.10 17.80 13.59
C ASP A 527 1.95 16.87 14.49
N TYR A 528 3.23 16.74 14.13
CA TYR A 528 4.16 15.90 14.85
C TYR A 528 4.58 16.63 16.12
N SER A 529 4.19 16.05 17.25
CA SER A 529 4.67 16.44 18.57
C SER A 529 5.55 15.32 19.12
N ARG A 530 6.81 15.65 19.40
CA ARG A 530 7.77 14.72 20.00
C ARG A 530 7.39 14.42 21.45
N LYS A 531 7.34 13.14 21.84
CA LYS A 531 7.17 12.71 23.23
C LYS A 531 8.51 12.23 23.79
N GLY A 532 9.15 13.04 24.63
CA GLY A 532 10.45 12.69 25.23
C GLY A 532 11.63 12.92 24.29
N SER A 533 12.64 12.03 24.35
CA SER A 533 13.79 12.05 23.45
C SER A 533 13.43 11.52 22.05
N PHE A 534 14.27 11.76 21.04
CA PHE A 534 14.05 11.17 19.72
C PHE A 534 14.11 9.64 19.73
N LEU A 535 14.91 9.05 20.61
CA LEU A 535 14.99 7.61 20.77
C LEU A 535 13.68 7.05 21.37
N ASP A 536 13.15 7.71 22.40
CA ASP A 536 11.87 7.33 23.02
C ASP A 536 10.73 7.47 21.99
N ASP A 537 10.78 8.52 21.18
CA ASP A 537 9.79 8.78 20.14
C ASP A 537 9.82 7.71 19.03
N TRP A 538 11.03 7.37 18.56
CA TRP A 538 11.21 6.30 17.58
C TRP A 538 10.84 4.92 18.14
N ASN A 539 11.10 4.70 19.43
CA ASN A 539 10.76 3.46 20.12
C ASN A 539 9.43 3.53 20.86
N ARG A 540 8.56 4.49 20.51
CA ARG A 540 7.17 4.58 20.99
C ARG A 540 6.54 3.19 20.99
N PRO A 541 5.76 2.79 22.00
CA PRO A 541 5.18 1.46 22.04
C PRO A 541 4.53 1.12 20.71
N GLU A 542 3.61 1.93 20.19
CA GLU A 542 2.83 1.64 18.98
C GLU A 542 3.69 1.09 17.79
N LEU A 543 3.55 -0.23 17.52
CA LEU A 543 4.16 -1.02 16.43
C LEU A 543 3.18 -1.35 15.28
N TYR A 544 1.88 -1.03 15.34
CA TYR A 544 0.95 -1.40 14.26
C TYR A 544 1.35 -0.82 12.90
N LEU A 545 2.07 0.30 12.88
CA LEU A 545 2.73 0.83 11.69
C LEU A 545 4.07 0.13 11.49
N HIS A 546 4.04 -1.04 10.85
CA HIS A 546 5.25 -1.81 10.55
C HIS A 546 5.92 -1.36 9.24
N GLY A 547 5.25 -0.57 8.39
CA GLY A 547 5.90 0.12 7.25
C GLY A 547 6.52 1.48 7.62
N ILE A 548 7.75 1.75 7.20
CA ILE A 548 8.41 3.07 7.25
C ILE A 548 8.38 3.68 5.85
N SER A 549 7.77 4.86 5.69
CA SER A 549 7.87 5.62 4.43
C SER A 549 9.20 6.32 4.35
N CYS A 550 9.96 6.04 3.31
CA CYS A 550 11.22 6.67 3.00
C CYS A 550 11.16 7.33 1.63
N SER A 551 12.11 8.24 1.38
CA SER A 551 12.48 8.69 0.05
C SER A 551 13.86 8.17 -0.28
N TYR A 552 14.05 7.78 -1.53
CA TYR A 552 15.34 7.46 -2.11
C TYR A 552 15.86 8.71 -2.83
N ILE A 553 16.99 9.25 -2.37
CA ILE A 553 17.60 10.46 -2.93
C ILE A 553 19.02 10.19 -3.41
N GLY A 554 19.49 10.97 -4.36
CA GLY A 554 20.88 10.96 -4.81
C GLY A 554 21.46 12.37 -4.91
N ASN A 555 22.77 12.50 -5.12
CA ASN A 555 23.40 13.82 -5.35
C ASN A 555 22.77 14.58 -6.53
N ASN A 556 22.25 13.87 -7.53
CA ASN A 556 21.57 14.40 -8.70
C ASN A 556 20.06 14.64 -8.49
N GLN A 557 19.50 14.30 -7.33
CA GLN A 557 18.11 14.60 -6.94
C GLN A 557 17.98 14.55 -5.42
N ILE A 558 18.27 15.67 -4.75
CA ILE A 558 18.11 15.83 -3.30
C ILE A 558 16.66 16.27 -2.99
N ALA A 559 15.69 15.44 -3.40
CA ALA A 559 14.26 15.70 -3.28
C ALA A 559 13.70 15.00 -2.04
N THR A 560 13.21 15.77 -1.07
CA THR A 560 12.76 15.23 0.23
C THR A 560 11.34 15.69 0.52
N ALA A 561 10.59 14.88 1.28
CA ALA A 561 9.43 15.38 2.00
C ALA A 561 9.78 16.63 2.86
N ARG A 562 8.79 17.42 3.25
CA ARG A 562 9.02 18.68 3.99
C ARG A 562 9.78 18.43 5.30
N VAL A 563 10.92 19.10 5.45
CA VAL A 563 11.84 18.90 6.58
C VAL A 563 11.55 19.91 7.69
N PHE A 564 10.79 19.47 8.68
CA PHE A 564 10.62 20.19 9.95
C PHE A 564 11.45 19.59 11.09
N TYR A 565 11.76 18.30 11.00
CA TYR A 565 12.46 17.53 12.02
C TYR A 565 13.66 16.78 11.42
N PRO A 566 14.49 16.14 12.26
CA PRO A 566 15.66 15.40 11.79
C PRO A 566 15.32 14.38 10.72
N ILE A 567 16.24 14.22 9.77
CA ILE A 567 16.15 13.22 8.71
C ILE A 567 16.94 12.01 9.17
N LEU A 568 16.31 10.84 9.13
CA LEU A 568 16.90 9.57 9.52
C LEU A 568 17.36 8.82 8.27
N GLY A 569 18.60 8.36 8.24
CA GLY A 569 19.15 7.63 7.10
C GLY A 569 19.34 6.14 7.37
N PHE A 570 19.16 5.32 6.34
CA PHE A 570 19.39 3.87 6.36
C PHE A 570 20.45 3.49 5.33
N ASN A 571 21.38 2.63 5.72
CA ASN A 571 22.54 2.21 4.90
C ASN A 571 22.43 0.78 4.35
N ASN A 572 21.31 0.10 4.58
CA ASN A 572 21.08 -1.23 4.06
C ASN A 572 19.59 -1.44 3.78
N LEU A 573 19.29 -2.47 2.99
CA LEU A 573 17.95 -2.96 2.75
C LEU A 573 18.01 -4.46 2.45
N ASN A 574 17.64 -5.29 3.42
CA ASN A 574 17.60 -6.73 3.20
C ASN A 574 16.44 -7.08 2.23
N GLY A 575 16.59 -8.17 1.48
CA GLY A 575 15.61 -8.71 0.55
C GLY A 575 14.19 -8.88 1.09
N LYS A 576 14.05 -9.09 2.40
CA LYS A 576 12.77 -9.23 3.11
C LYS A 576 12.13 -7.90 3.51
N GLU A 577 12.82 -6.78 3.34
CA GLU A 577 12.46 -5.51 3.96
C GLU A 577 11.82 -4.51 2.98
N LEU A 578 11.95 -4.70 1.67
CA LEU A 578 11.31 -3.81 0.70
C LEU A 578 9.83 -4.18 0.53
N LEU A 579 8.93 -3.24 0.84
CA LEU A 579 7.47 -3.46 0.78
C LEU A 579 6.81 -2.74 -0.40
N MET A 580 7.34 -1.58 -0.78
CA MET A 580 6.86 -0.75 -1.88
C MET A 580 7.98 0.15 -2.40
N SER A 581 7.96 0.46 -3.70
CA SER A 581 8.76 1.54 -4.29
C SER A 581 7.97 2.16 -5.43
N THR A 582 7.87 3.49 -5.47
CA THR A 582 7.20 4.23 -6.56
C THR A 582 7.78 5.63 -6.72
N ASP A 583 7.73 6.15 -7.95
CA ASP A 583 8.29 7.44 -8.36
C ASP A 583 7.53 8.66 -7.81
N THR A 584 6.40 8.42 -7.13
CA THR A 584 5.49 9.43 -6.56
C THR A 584 5.11 9.08 -5.12
N ASP A 585 4.56 10.05 -4.38
CA ASP A 585 3.86 9.79 -3.10
C ASP A 585 2.69 8.82 -3.31
N ALA A 586 2.71 7.68 -2.62
CA ALA A 586 1.70 6.62 -2.71
C ALA A 586 0.64 6.72 -1.61
N ASN A 587 0.71 7.74 -0.73
CA ASN A 587 -0.18 7.87 0.42
C ASN A 587 -0.26 6.57 1.24
N SER A 588 0.88 5.92 1.44
CA SER A 588 0.94 4.56 2.02
C SER A 588 0.44 4.46 3.47
N ASN A 589 0.22 5.60 4.15
CA ASN A 589 -0.28 5.69 5.52
C ASN A 589 -1.50 4.80 5.80
N TRP A 590 -2.41 4.67 4.84
CA TRP A 590 -3.64 3.86 4.98
C TRP A 590 -3.40 2.35 5.05
N PHE A 591 -2.21 1.89 4.66
CA PHE A 591 -1.93 0.47 4.45
C PHE A 591 -0.80 -0.07 5.33
N LYS A 592 -0.06 0.80 6.02
CA LYS A 592 1.12 0.47 6.86
C LYS A 592 0.86 -0.52 8.02
N HIS A 593 -0.40 -0.87 8.26
CA HIS A 593 -0.85 -1.77 9.31
C HIS A 593 -1.39 -3.10 8.78
N TYR A 594 -1.43 -3.29 7.46
CA TYR A 594 -1.96 -4.49 6.85
C TYR A 594 -0.98 -5.64 6.95
N TYR A 595 -1.47 -6.86 7.23
CA TYR A 595 -0.66 -8.07 7.32
C TYR A 595 0.32 -8.24 6.15
N ASP A 596 -0.16 -7.98 4.93
CA ASP A 596 0.60 -7.93 3.68
C ASP A 596 0.39 -6.58 3.00
N ILE A 597 1.35 -5.68 3.15
CA ILE A 597 1.26 -4.34 2.56
C ILE A 597 1.41 -4.41 1.03
N SER A 598 2.27 -5.31 0.55
CA SER A 598 2.65 -5.36 -0.86
C SER A 598 1.43 -5.62 -1.77
N ARG A 599 0.50 -6.50 -1.38
CA ARG A 599 -0.65 -6.86 -2.24
C ARG A 599 -1.86 -5.95 -2.15
N ASN A 600 -1.87 -4.96 -1.25
CA ASN A 600 -3.04 -4.12 -1.00
C ASN A 600 -2.95 -2.71 -1.61
N ILE A 601 -1.89 -2.41 -2.35
CA ILE A 601 -1.67 -1.10 -2.98
C ILE A 601 -1.32 -1.33 -4.45
N ASP A 602 -2.01 -0.65 -5.36
CA ASP A 602 -1.73 -0.72 -6.81
C ASP A 602 -0.61 0.27 -7.18
N PHE A 603 0.64 -0.20 -7.11
CA PHE A 603 1.83 0.54 -7.53
C PHE A 603 2.78 -0.37 -8.30
N ALA A 604 3.78 0.22 -8.94
CA ALA A 604 4.85 -0.53 -9.58
C ALA A 604 6.21 -0.19 -9.02
N PHE A 605 7.01 -1.23 -8.84
CA PHE A 605 8.35 -1.15 -8.35
C PHE A 605 9.23 -0.47 -9.38
N SER A 606 9.82 0.64 -8.96
CA SER A 606 10.86 1.32 -9.70
C SER A 606 12.22 0.85 -9.18
N THR A 607 13.19 0.72 -10.07
CA THR A 607 14.61 0.61 -9.70
C THR A 607 15.10 1.92 -9.08
N PRO A 608 16.24 1.91 -8.36
CA PRO A 608 16.84 3.13 -7.84
C PRO A 608 17.00 4.24 -8.89
N SER A 609 17.48 3.90 -10.09
CA SER A 609 17.62 4.84 -11.19
C SER A 609 16.29 5.36 -11.71
N GLU A 610 15.25 4.52 -11.78
CA GLU A 610 13.93 4.95 -12.22
C GLU A 610 13.27 5.90 -11.24
N LEU A 611 13.43 5.69 -9.93
CA LEU A 611 12.93 6.64 -8.93
C LEU A 611 13.50 8.03 -9.18
N ILE A 612 14.83 8.12 -9.29
CA ILE A 612 15.51 9.38 -9.55
C ILE A 612 15.07 9.99 -10.88
N ASN A 613 15.03 9.17 -11.95
CA ASN A 613 14.75 9.63 -13.30
C ASN A 613 13.27 9.98 -13.55
N ASN A 614 12.33 9.52 -12.72
CA ASN A 614 10.90 9.68 -12.97
C ASN A 614 10.18 10.57 -11.97
N THR A 615 10.71 10.82 -10.76
CA THR A 615 10.10 11.77 -9.82
C THR A 615 10.09 13.18 -10.39
N ARG A 616 8.92 13.84 -10.50
CA ARG A 616 8.74 15.19 -11.09
C ARG A 616 7.88 16.18 -10.28
N HIS A 617 7.41 15.79 -9.11
CA HIS A 617 6.59 16.60 -8.21
C HIS A 617 7.40 16.97 -6.97
N THR A 618 7.25 16.22 -5.88
CA THR A 618 7.86 16.55 -4.59
C THR A 618 8.97 15.55 -4.24
N HIS A 619 8.64 14.26 -4.16
CA HIS A 619 9.55 13.19 -3.75
C HIS A 619 8.99 11.83 -4.22
N ASN A 620 9.85 10.82 -4.28
CA ASN A 620 9.44 9.42 -4.39
C ASN A 620 9.13 8.80 -3.02
N GLU A 621 8.47 7.64 -3.04
CA GLU A 621 8.18 6.86 -1.85
C GLU A 621 8.68 5.41 -1.96
N VAL A 622 9.49 5.01 -0.98
CA VAL A 622 9.93 3.64 -0.74
C VAL A 622 9.43 3.23 0.64
N LEU A 623 8.62 2.18 0.73
CA LEU A 623 8.17 1.63 2.00
C LEU A 623 9.04 0.45 2.39
N ILE A 624 9.59 0.50 3.60
CA ILE A 624 10.42 -0.57 4.15
C ILE A 624 9.86 -1.14 5.44
N GLU A 625 10.17 -2.39 5.74
CA GLU A 625 9.78 -3.08 6.98
C GLU A 625 10.54 -2.48 8.17
N ARG A 626 9.79 -2.04 9.17
CA ARG A 626 10.29 -1.53 10.45
C ARG A 626 10.60 -2.67 11.41
N MET A 627 9.88 -3.78 11.30
CA MET A 627 9.84 -4.81 12.32
C MET A 627 10.82 -5.93 11.99
N LYS A 628 11.77 -6.16 12.90
CA LYS A 628 12.62 -7.34 12.89
C LYS A 628 12.18 -8.28 13.99
N TYR A 629 12.06 -9.56 13.64
CA TYR A 629 11.72 -10.62 14.58
C TYR A 629 12.98 -11.45 14.83
N GLU A 630 13.60 -11.26 15.99
CA GLU A 630 14.87 -11.91 16.38
C GLU A 630 14.71 -12.51 17.78
N ASP A 631 15.09 -13.79 17.95
CA ASP A 631 15.07 -14.51 19.23
C ASP A 631 13.76 -14.39 20.04
N GLY A 632 12.62 -14.43 19.35
CA GLY A 632 11.29 -14.31 19.96
C GLY A 632 10.88 -12.89 20.37
N LYS A 633 11.74 -11.89 20.13
CA LYS A 633 11.48 -10.47 20.39
C LYS A 633 11.17 -9.73 19.09
N ILE A 634 10.40 -8.65 19.25
CA ILE A 634 10.22 -7.65 18.21
C ILE A 634 11.25 -6.56 18.44
N LEU A 635 12.05 -6.28 17.42
CA LEU A 635 12.96 -5.15 17.36
C LEU A 635 12.49 -4.17 16.30
N LYS A 636 12.56 -2.87 16.62
CA LYS A 636 12.37 -1.81 15.63
C LYS A 636 13.69 -1.58 14.90
N ARG A 637 13.60 -1.47 13.57
CA ARG A 637 14.70 -1.03 12.72
C ARG A 637 15.18 0.33 13.20
N MET A 638 16.46 0.41 13.54
CA MET A 638 17.12 1.66 13.89
C MET A 638 17.71 2.31 12.64
N PRO A 639 17.68 3.65 12.54
CA PRO A 639 18.45 4.35 11.52
C PRO A 639 19.95 4.22 11.78
N SER A 640 20.73 4.35 10.71
CA SER A 640 22.19 4.20 10.73
C SER A 640 22.92 5.51 10.99
N TYR A 641 22.28 6.64 10.64
CA TYR A 641 22.82 7.99 10.82
C TYR A 641 21.71 9.05 10.76
N ILE A 642 22.01 10.25 11.28
CA ILE A 642 21.21 11.46 11.08
C ILE A 642 21.73 12.18 9.84
N ILE A 643 20.84 12.55 8.92
CA ILE A 643 21.19 13.33 7.74
C ILE A 643 20.88 14.79 8.01
N TYR A 644 21.88 15.65 7.78
CA TYR A 644 21.77 17.10 7.90
C TYR A 644 22.01 17.75 6.54
N ILE A 645 20.93 18.07 5.83
CA ILE A 645 20.99 18.71 4.50
C ILE A 645 21.10 20.23 4.69
N ILE A 646 22.20 20.81 4.21
CA ILE A 646 22.49 22.23 4.34
C ILE A 646 22.52 22.91 2.97
N ASP A 647 22.28 24.22 2.95
CA ASP A 647 22.32 24.98 1.71
C ASP A 647 23.74 25.25 1.22
N ASP A 648 24.67 25.55 2.14
CA ASP A 648 26.08 25.83 1.88
C ASP A 648 26.87 25.65 3.19
N ILE A 649 27.99 24.93 3.14
CA ILE A 649 28.91 24.78 4.28
C ILE A 649 29.43 26.13 4.81
N ASN A 650 29.48 27.17 3.99
CA ASN A 650 29.93 28.50 4.38
C ASN A 650 28.84 29.37 5.02
N ASN A 651 27.58 28.93 4.96
CA ASN A 651 26.50 29.65 5.61
C ASN A 651 26.55 29.41 7.13
N LYS A 652 27.04 30.42 7.87
CA LYS A 652 27.17 30.38 9.33
C LYS A 652 25.87 30.00 10.07
N TYR A 653 24.70 30.29 9.50
CA TYR A 653 23.40 30.02 10.15
C TYR A 653 23.08 28.52 10.21
N ASN A 654 23.68 27.70 9.34
CA ASN A 654 23.56 26.24 9.39
C ASN A 654 24.22 25.63 10.64
N PHE A 655 25.10 26.37 11.31
CA PHE A 655 25.84 25.88 12.47
C PHE A 655 25.69 26.78 13.69
N MET A 656 24.80 27.77 13.61
CA MET A 656 24.53 28.73 14.67
C MET A 656 23.57 28.12 15.70
N THR A 657 23.79 28.42 16.98
CA THR A 657 22.86 28.09 18.06
C THR A 657 21.77 29.13 18.18
N ARG A 658 20.64 28.76 18.77
CA ARG A 658 19.55 29.69 19.06
C ARG A 658 19.96 30.85 19.95
N LYS A 659 20.86 30.61 20.91
CA LYS A 659 21.42 31.67 21.78
C LYS A 659 22.18 32.73 20.97
N GLU A 660 22.91 32.31 19.94
CA GLU A 660 23.62 33.23 19.05
C GLU A 660 22.64 33.99 18.14
N LEU A 661 21.63 33.30 17.59
CA LEU A 661 20.60 33.92 16.76
C LEU A 661 19.82 34.99 17.53
N ILE A 662 19.41 34.69 18.76
CA ILE A 662 18.71 35.63 19.65
C ILE A 662 19.53 36.90 19.86
N LYS A 663 20.85 36.78 20.13
CA LYS A 663 21.72 37.94 20.29
C LYS A 663 21.80 38.78 19.01
N GLU A 664 21.90 38.13 17.85
CA GLU A 664 21.89 38.84 16.56
C GLU A 664 20.56 39.59 16.35
N PHE A 665 19.44 38.97 16.70
CA PHE A 665 18.10 39.57 16.58
C PHE A 665 17.85 40.70 17.57
N GLU A 666 18.35 40.58 18.79
CA GLU A 666 18.36 41.64 19.80
C GLU A 666 19.12 42.88 19.28
N VAL A 667 20.28 42.69 18.64
CA VAL A 667 21.05 43.79 18.01
C VAL A 667 20.32 44.40 16.81
N LYS A 668 19.59 43.60 16.05
CA LYS A 668 18.79 44.04 14.88
C LYS A 668 17.45 44.68 15.25
N ASN A 669 17.12 44.82 16.54
CA ASN A 669 15.84 45.33 17.03
C ASN A 669 14.63 44.57 16.46
N ILE A 670 14.76 43.25 16.27
CA ILE A 670 13.61 42.38 15.96
C ILE A 670 12.63 42.40 17.16
N SER A 671 11.33 42.24 16.90
CA SER A 671 10.28 42.32 17.93
C SER A 671 10.61 41.48 19.17
N LYS A 672 10.37 42.05 20.36
CA LYS A 672 10.53 41.36 21.65
C LYS A 672 9.67 40.10 21.74
N ASP A 673 8.51 40.10 21.09
CA ASP A 673 7.62 38.93 21.05
C ASP A 673 8.31 37.78 20.31
N VAL A 674 8.90 38.04 19.14
CA VAL A 674 9.68 37.05 18.38
C VAL A 674 10.86 36.51 19.20
N ILE A 675 11.57 37.37 19.92
CA ILE A 675 12.70 36.94 20.77
C ILE A 675 12.22 36.07 21.93
N LYS A 676 11.12 36.45 22.59
CA LYS A 676 10.51 35.65 23.66
C LYS A 676 10.10 34.27 23.13
N LEU A 677 9.46 34.26 21.98
CA LEU A 677 9.00 33.08 21.30
C LEU A 677 10.14 32.12 20.91
N LEU A 678 11.26 32.63 20.37
CA LEU A 678 12.45 31.82 20.11
C LEU A 678 13.02 31.18 21.40
N LYS A 679 12.90 31.86 22.54
CA LYS A 679 13.34 31.31 23.84
C LYS A 679 12.43 30.18 24.34
N GLU A 680 11.14 30.20 23.97
CA GLU A 680 10.11 29.30 24.51
C GLU A 680 9.78 28.11 23.59
N ALA A 681 9.98 28.24 22.27
CA ALA A 681 9.59 27.21 21.32
C ALA A 681 10.47 25.95 21.39
N ASN A 682 9.86 24.78 21.62
CA ASN A 682 10.55 23.49 21.62
C ASN A 682 10.27 22.64 20.37
N ASP A 683 9.44 23.15 19.47
CA ASP A 683 8.84 22.45 18.35
C ASP A 683 9.07 23.25 17.05
N ALA A 684 9.56 22.58 16.01
CA ALA A 684 9.93 23.24 14.75
C ALA A 684 8.72 23.62 13.89
N TYR A 685 7.60 22.92 14.02
CA TYR A 685 6.35 23.26 13.35
C TYR A 685 5.70 24.48 13.99
N PHE A 686 5.71 24.56 15.33
CA PHE A 686 5.26 25.76 16.05
C PHE A 686 6.02 27.00 15.56
N VAL A 687 7.34 26.90 15.42
CA VAL A 687 8.16 27.98 14.85
C VAL A 687 7.70 28.36 13.45
N TYR A 688 7.41 27.39 12.57
CA TYR A 688 6.95 27.67 11.20
C TYR A 688 5.62 28.45 11.18
N GLU A 689 4.60 28.01 11.92
CA GLU A 689 3.30 28.71 12.01
C GLU A 689 3.48 30.16 12.51
N MET A 690 4.40 30.37 13.46
CA MET A 690 4.64 31.70 14.04
C MET A 690 5.35 32.66 13.09
N LEU A 691 6.21 32.15 12.19
CA LEU A 691 6.88 32.96 11.16
C LEU A 691 5.84 33.60 10.22
N ILE A 692 4.75 32.87 9.97
CA ILE A 692 3.62 33.35 9.17
C ILE A 692 2.84 34.43 9.95
N GLU A 693 2.53 34.20 11.22
CA GLU A 693 1.75 35.15 12.05
C GLU A 693 2.45 36.49 12.28
N HIS A 694 3.77 36.47 12.51
CA HIS A 694 4.54 37.67 12.88
C HIS A 694 5.12 38.42 11.68
N LYS A 695 4.77 38.03 10.44
CA LYS A 695 5.24 38.66 9.18
C LYS A 695 6.77 38.82 9.13
N ILE A 696 7.50 37.81 9.61
CA ILE A 696 8.97 37.83 9.59
C ILE A 696 9.46 37.81 8.13
N SER A 697 10.57 38.50 7.87
CA SER A 697 11.18 38.51 6.53
C SER A 697 11.54 37.08 6.10
N LYS A 698 11.45 36.77 4.79
CA LYS A 698 11.84 35.44 4.29
C LYS A 698 13.28 35.07 4.66
N GLU A 699 14.17 36.05 4.68
CA GLU A 699 15.58 35.85 5.05
C GLU A 699 15.73 35.44 6.53
N ASP A 700 15.01 36.10 7.43
CA ASP A 700 15.09 35.78 8.85
C ASP A 700 14.34 34.49 9.19
N THR A 701 13.22 34.21 8.52
CA THR A 701 12.52 32.91 8.53
C THR A 701 13.48 31.79 8.16
N HIS A 702 14.26 31.97 7.10
CA HIS A 702 15.25 30.99 6.65
C HIS A 702 16.35 30.77 7.71
N LYS A 703 16.89 31.83 8.31
CA LYS A 703 17.88 31.73 9.40
C LYS A 703 17.35 30.95 10.60
N ILE A 704 16.12 31.24 11.01
CA ILE A 704 15.45 30.54 12.10
C ILE A 704 15.32 29.06 11.75
N ARG A 705 14.86 28.71 10.54
CA ARG A 705 14.74 27.31 10.09
C ARG A 705 16.08 26.56 10.18
N CYS A 706 17.17 27.18 9.70
CA CYS A 706 18.50 26.56 9.73
C CYS A 706 18.95 26.22 11.16
N VAL A 707 18.79 27.18 12.09
CA VAL A 707 19.17 27.01 13.50
C VAL A 707 18.34 25.92 14.18
N TYR A 708 17.02 25.91 13.98
CA TYR A 708 16.17 24.86 14.56
C TYR A 708 16.51 23.48 14.00
N TYR A 709 16.66 23.36 12.68
CA TYR A 709 16.97 22.09 12.06
C TYR A 709 18.35 21.56 12.51
N TYR A 710 19.33 22.44 12.69
CA TYR A 710 20.64 22.10 13.25
C TYR A 710 20.56 21.58 14.69
N GLU A 711 19.89 22.31 15.59
CA GLU A 711 19.75 21.92 16.99
C GLU A 711 18.98 20.59 17.14
N GLN A 712 17.91 20.39 16.36
CA GLN A 712 17.16 19.14 16.38
C GLN A 712 18.00 17.96 15.86
N SER A 713 18.83 18.18 14.83
CA SER A 713 19.72 17.14 14.29
C SER A 713 20.79 16.73 15.30
N LEU A 714 21.41 17.70 16.00
CA LEU A 714 22.34 17.43 17.10
C LEU A 714 21.67 16.67 18.25
N GLN A 715 20.45 17.07 18.62
CA GLN A 715 19.71 16.40 19.69
C GLN A 715 19.33 14.97 19.31
N ALA A 716 18.87 14.72 18.08
CA ALA A 716 18.58 13.36 17.61
C ALA A 716 19.82 12.47 17.56
N ALA A 717 20.94 13.00 17.07
CA ALA A 717 22.21 12.28 17.05
C ALA A 717 22.66 11.87 18.46
N LYS A 718 22.49 12.77 19.44
CA LYS A 718 22.77 12.48 20.84
C LYS A 718 21.80 11.45 21.44
N ASP A 719 20.50 11.67 21.27
CA ASP A 719 19.46 10.81 21.84
C ASP A 719 19.56 9.36 21.32
N MET A 720 19.83 9.21 20.02
CA MET A 720 19.92 7.92 19.35
C MET A 720 21.34 7.34 19.33
N ASN A 721 22.35 8.08 19.78
CA ASN A 721 23.77 7.74 19.67
C ASN A 721 24.20 7.41 18.23
N LEU A 722 23.84 8.27 17.28
CA LEU A 722 24.10 8.11 15.85
C LEU A 722 25.04 9.19 15.31
N PRO A 723 25.84 8.87 14.28
CA PRO A 723 26.64 9.88 13.59
C PRO A 723 25.76 10.83 12.77
N ILE A 724 26.29 12.03 12.50
CA ILE A 724 25.66 13.02 11.63
C ILE A 724 26.39 13.02 10.28
N VAL A 725 25.62 12.95 9.21
CA VAL A 725 26.07 12.97 7.84
C VAL A 725 25.57 14.25 7.19
N ILE A 726 26.50 15.16 6.84
CA ILE A 726 26.20 16.47 6.26
C ILE A 726 26.19 16.37 4.74
N VAL A 727 25.12 16.87 4.12
CA VAL A 727 24.99 16.99 2.66
C VAL A 727 24.93 18.47 2.28
N ASP A 728 25.96 18.97 1.60
CA ASP A 728 26.02 20.35 1.10
C ASP A 728 25.37 20.47 -0.29
N ARG A 729 24.19 21.08 -0.33
CA ARG A 729 23.42 21.24 -1.57
C ARG A 729 24.10 22.11 -2.60
N LEU A 730 24.74 23.21 -2.21
CA LEU A 730 25.41 24.10 -3.16
C LEU A 730 26.63 23.40 -3.77
N TYR A 731 27.37 22.64 -2.99
CA TYR A 731 28.46 21.81 -3.49
C TYR A 731 27.96 20.83 -4.56
N PHE A 732 26.92 20.04 -4.27
CA PHE A 732 26.40 19.07 -5.24
C PHE A 732 25.72 19.76 -6.43
N ALA A 733 25.02 20.88 -6.26
CA ALA A 733 24.46 21.63 -7.37
C ALA A 733 25.53 22.14 -8.36
N LYS A 734 26.69 22.58 -7.85
CA LYS A 734 27.84 22.94 -8.69
C LYS A 734 28.40 21.72 -9.41
N LYS A 735 28.69 20.64 -8.67
CA LYS A 735 29.21 19.38 -9.20
C LYS A 735 28.33 18.82 -10.33
N GLU A 736 27.02 18.84 -10.14
CA GLU A 736 26.04 18.35 -11.13
C GLU A 736 25.91 19.28 -12.34
N MET A 737 26.11 20.59 -12.16
CA MET A 737 26.17 21.53 -13.29
C MET A 737 27.44 21.32 -14.12
N ASP A 738 28.57 21.08 -13.47
CA ASP A 738 29.83 20.72 -14.16
C ASP A 738 29.67 19.42 -14.96
N LYS A 739 28.95 18.43 -14.42
CA LYS A 739 28.55 17.23 -15.18
C LYS A 739 27.71 17.57 -16.41
N CYS A 740 26.73 18.47 -16.30
CA CYS A 740 25.95 18.94 -17.46
C CYS A 740 26.86 19.56 -18.55
N TYR A 741 27.83 20.39 -18.16
CA TYR A 741 28.77 20.98 -19.10
C TYR A 741 29.66 19.92 -19.78
N LEU A 742 30.17 18.96 -19.02
CA LEU A 742 30.97 17.87 -19.57
C LEU A 742 30.16 17.01 -20.56
N ILE A 743 28.91 16.69 -20.23
CA ILE A 743 28.00 15.95 -21.14
C ILE A 743 27.78 16.74 -22.43
N TYR A 744 27.59 18.06 -22.34
CA TYR A 744 27.45 18.94 -23.50
C TYR A 744 28.73 18.98 -24.35
N GLU A 745 29.91 19.04 -23.73
CA GLU A 745 31.17 18.97 -24.47
C GLU A 745 31.33 17.63 -25.21
N GLN A 746 30.97 16.51 -24.57
CA GLN A 746 30.98 15.19 -25.21
C GLN A 746 30.01 15.11 -26.38
N LEU A 747 28.82 15.69 -26.25
CA LEU A 747 27.87 15.83 -27.36
C LEU A 747 28.52 16.57 -28.55
N LEU A 748 29.18 17.70 -28.29
CA LEU A 748 29.82 18.48 -29.35
C LEU A 748 31.01 17.77 -29.99
N GLN A 749 31.77 17.00 -29.22
CA GLN A 749 32.96 16.28 -29.72
C GLN A 749 32.58 15.05 -30.53
N THR A 750 31.70 14.21 -29.99
CA THR A 750 31.33 12.90 -30.56
C THR A 750 30.22 12.99 -31.60
N LYS A 751 29.37 14.01 -31.51
CA LYS A 751 28.10 14.11 -32.23
C LYS A 751 27.18 12.92 -31.98
N ASP A 752 27.32 12.24 -30.84
CA ASP A 752 26.39 11.19 -30.44
C ASP A 752 25.16 11.81 -29.76
N PRO A 753 23.96 11.68 -30.35
CA PRO A 753 22.75 12.23 -29.76
C PRO A 753 22.34 11.57 -28.43
N SER A 754 22.93 10.43 -28.04
CA SER A 754 22.68 9.81 -26.73
C SER A 754 23.01 10.75 -25.55
N TYR A 755 24.01 11.63 -25.73
CA TYR A 755 24.38 12.65 -24.74
C TYR A 755 23.30 13.72 -24.56
N LEU A 756 22.40 13.94 -25.53
CA LEU A 756 21.25 14.83 -25.34
C LEU A 756 20.26 14.23 -24.35
N SER A 757 19.93 12.95 -24.47
CA SER A 757 19.07 12.25 -23.52
C SER A 757 19.67 12.30 -22.11
N LEU A 758 20.97 12.03 -21.99
CA LEU A 758 21.67 12.09 -20.70
C LEU A 758 21.65 13.51 -20.11
N LEU A 759 21.88 14.55 -20.92
CA LEU A 759 21.88 15.95 -20.48
C LEU A 759 20.51 16.38 -19.95
N ILE A 760 19.44 16.07 -20.68
CA ILE A 760 18.06 16.39 -20.30
C ILE A 760 17.71 15.68 -18.98
N ILE A 761 17.95 14.37 -18.89
CA ILE A 761 17.70 13.60 -17.67
C ILE A 761 18.48 14.17 -16.47
N THR A 762 19.79 14.42 -16.64
CA THR A 762 20.65 14.95 -15.58
C THR A 762 20.15 16.29 -15.06
N TYR A 763 19.75 17.19 -15.97
CA TYR A 763 19.25 18.51 -15.58
C TYR A 763 17.90 18.43 -14.84
N PHE A 764 16.96 17.61 -15.33
CA PHE A 764 15.63 17.50 -14.72
C PHE A 764 15.60 16.68 -13.43
N ASN A 765 16.54 15.78 -13.20
CA ASN A 765 16.65 15.15 -11.88
C ASN A 765 17.02 16.20 -10.82
N ASN A 766 17.96 17.08 -11.15
CA ASN A 766 18.48 18.10 -10.24
C ASN A 766 17.47 19.24 -9.98
N ILE A 767 16.65 19.62 -10.97
CA ILE A 767 15.65 20.68 -10.79
C ILE A 767 14.61 20.33 -9.71
N ILE A 768 14.25 19.05 -9.59
CA ILE A 768 13.27 18.57 -8.60
C ILE A 768 13.86 18.63 -7.20
N GLY A 769 15.13 18.24 -7.04
CA GLY A 769 15.86 18.40 -5.77
C GLY A 769 15.93 19.85 -5.26
N CYS A 770 15.65 20.83 -6.12
CA CYS A 770 15.64 22.26 -5.78
C CYS A 770 14.21 22.83 -5.57
N HIS A 771 13.13 22.08 -5.86
CA HIS A 771 11.77 22.63 -5.97
C HIS A 771 11.08 22.89 -4.62
N ASP A 772 11.20 21.98 -3.65
CA ASP A 772 10.47 22.05 -2.37
C ASP A 772 11.05 23.09 -1.38
N TYR A 773 12.17 23.72 -1.72
CA TYR A 773 12.87 24.70 -0.88
C TYR A 773 12.81 26.11 -1.50
N ASN A 774 11.64 26.46 -2.05
CA ASN A 774 11.34 27.69 -2.79
C ASN A 774 11.34 28.97 -1.92
N ASP A 775 12.34 29.13 -1.05
CA ASP A 775 12.85 30.44 -0.68
C ASP A 775 13.73 30.90 -1.84
N GLY A 776 13.11 31.49 -2.87
CA GLY A 776 13.67 31.77 -4.21
C GLY A 776 14.95 32.63 -4.31
N ASN A 777 15.71 32.79 -3.22
CA ASN A 777 16.95 33.54 -3.12
C ASN A 777 18.18 32.69 -2.76
N LEU A 778 18.05 31.37 -2.57
CA LEU A 778 19.17 30.51 -2.21
C LEU A 778 20.10 30.25 -3.41
N GLU A 779 21.42 30.24 -3.19
CA GLU A 779 22.44 30.18 -4.26
C GLU A 779 22.34 28.91 -5.11
N TYR A 780 22.04 27.75 -4.51
CA TYR A 780 21.93 26.49 -5.24
C TYR A 780 20.74 26.48 -6.23
N ASN A 781 19.65 27.20 -5.91
CA ASN A 781 18.50 27.35 -6.81
C ASN A 781 18.88 28.07 -8.12
N LYS A 782 20.03 28.77 -8.20
CA LYS A 782 20.49 29.44 -9.42
C LYS A 782 20.99 28.47 -10.49
N TYR A 783 21.48 27.30 -10.09
CA TYR A 783 22.01 26.28 -10.99
C TYR A 783 20.87 25.56 -11.70
N PHE A 784 19.96 24.95 -10.95
CA PHE A 784 18.86 24.15 -11.51
C PHE A 784 17.51 24.82 -11.29
N ASN A 785 17.08 25.59 -12.27
CA ASN A 785 15.74 26.17 -12.35
C ASN A 785 15.29 26.32 -13.82
N ALA A 786 14.06 26.76 -14.04
CA ALA A 786 13.50 26.94 -15.39
C ALA A 786 14.26 27.97 -16.24
N LYS A 787 14.82 29.04 -15.64
CA LYS A 787 15.64 30.03 -16.35
C LYS A 787 17.03 29.47 -16.70
N GLY A 788 17.63 28.70 -15.81
CA GLY A 788 18.87 27.96 -16.07
C GLY A 788 18.69 26.97 -17.22
N PHE A 789 17.55 26.26 -17.23
CA PHE A 789 17.25 25.28 -18.26
C PHE A 789 17.12 25.96 -19.62
N LYS A 790 16.42 27.10 -19.66
CA LYS A 790 16.33 27.94 -20.85
C LYS A 790 17.71 28.28 -21.42
N LYS A 791 18.63 28.75 -20.59
CA LYS A 791 19.99 29.11 -21.02
C LYS A 791 20.75 27.90 -21.57
N MET A 792 20.70 26.78 -20.85
CA MET A 792 21.33 25.53 -21.29
C MET A 792 20.73 25.05 -22.62
N PHE A 793 19.40 25.08 -22.75
CA PHE A 793 18.68 24.72 -23.98
C PHE A 793 19.07 25.61 -25.17
N GLU A 794 19.17 26.93 -24.98
CA GLU A 794 19.62 27.87 -26.02
C GLU A 794 21.05 27.53 -26.50
N ILE A 795 21.96 27.22 -25.58
CA ILE A 795 23.34 26.79 -25.89
C ILE A 795 23.35 25.47 -26.66
N VAL A 796 22.51 24.50 -26.26
CA VAL A 796 22.38 23.21 -26.94
C VAL A 796 21.87 23.38 -28.38
N ILE A 797 20.81 24.14 -28.57
CA ILE A 797 20.24 24.41 -29.90
C ILE A 797 21.26 25.10 -30.80
N GLU A 798 21.97 26.11 -30.28
CA GLU A 798 22.99 26.80 -31.06
C GLU A 798 24.16 25.87 -31.42
N GLY A 799 24.58 25.00 -30.48
CA GLY A 799 25.58 23.96 -30.74
C GLY A 799 25.16 22.98 -31.84
N ILE A 800 23.88 22.56 -31.85
CA ILE A 800 23.33 21.69 -32.89
C ILE A 800 23.28 22.43 -34.24
N LYS A 801 22.84 23.69 -34.27
CA LYS A 801 22.79 24.50 -35.50
C LYS A 801 24.14 24.65 -36.19
N ASN A 802 25.22 24.69 -35.40
CA ASN A 802 26.61 24.81 -35.86
C ASN A 802 27.23 23.49 -36.35
N ILE A 803 26.52 22.36 -36.28
CA ILE A 803 26.94 21.13 -36.97
C ILE A 803 26.90 21.40 -38.49
N ASN A 804 27.78 20.82 -39.31
CA ASN A 804 27.73 21.06 -40.76
C ASN A 804 26.78 20.09 -41.48
N ASP A 805 26.64 18.88 -40.96
CA ASP A 805 25.83 17.80 -41.53
C ASP A 805 24.35 17.92 -41.12
N ASN A 806 23.46 18.04 -42.10
CA ASN A 806 22.01 18.21 -41.88
C ASN A 806 21.34 16.93 -41.36
N THR A 807 21.83 15.75 -41.74
CA THR A 807 21.33 14.46 -41.23
C THR A 807 21.64 14.32 -39.75
N ILE A 808 22.86 14.66 -39.34
CA ILE A 808 23.26 14.66 -37.93
C ILE A 808 22.42 15.67 -37.15
N LYS A 809 22.22 16.90 -37.65
CA LYS A 809 21.34 17.89 -37.01
C LYS A 809 19.93 17.37 -36.80
N TYR A 810 19.34 16.80 -37.85
CA TYR A 810 17.99 16.28 -37.81
C TYR A 810 17.84 15.20 -36.74
N ASN A 811 18.80 14.28 -36.66
CA ASN A 811 18.83 13.24 -35.64
C ASN A 811 18.90 13.83 -34.21
N HIS A 812 19.74 14.84 -33.99
CA HIS A 812 19.86 15.51 -32.69
C HIS A 812 18.57 16.21 -32.27
N LEU A 813 17.97 16.99 -33.18
CA LEU A 813 16.71 17.68 -32.91
C LEU A 813 15.57 16.68 -32.66
N THR A 814 15.54 15.56 -33.39
CA THR A 814 14.55 14.50 -33.18
C THR A 814 14.68 13.86 -31.80
N VAL A 815 15.91 13.57 -31.35
CA VAL A 815 16.15 13.06 -29.98
C VAL A 815 15.75 14.11 -28.94
N LEU A 816 16.15 15.37 -29.11
CA LEU A 816 15.76 16.44 -28.20
C LEU A 816 14.24 16.61 -28.10
N LEU A 817 13.54 16.54 -29.24
CA LEU A 817 12.08 16.58 -29.28
C LEU A 817 11.44 15.40 -28.52
N LYS A 818 11.99 14.20 -28.70
CA LYS A 818 11.54 12.99 -27.99
C LYS A 818 11.70 13.16 -26.48
N GLU A 819 12.87 13.59 -26.01
CA GLU A 819 13.16 13.73 -24.58
C GLU A 819 12.32 14.84 -23.91
N LEU A 820 12.13 15.98 -24.59
CA LEU A 820 11.21 17.01 -24.12
C LEU A 820 9.77 16.51 -24.01
N THR A 821 9.34 15.65 -24.95
CA THR A 821 8.00 15.05 -24.92
C THR A 821 7.85 14.11 -23.72
N ILE A 822 8.85 13.25 -23.47
CA ILE A 822 8.88 12.36 -22.31
C ILE A 822 8.79 13.17 -21.01
N GLU A 823 9.59 14.24 -20.87
CA GLU A 823 9.60 15.08 -19.68
C GLU A 823 8.27 15.83 -19.46
N ILE A 824 7.61 16.28 -20.53
CA ILE A 824 6.26 16.85 -20.46
C ILE A 824 5.26 15.83 -19.94
N GLU A 825 5.27 14.58 -20.43
CA GLU A 825 4.35 13.54 -19.97
C GLU A 825 4.58 13.16 -18.50
N LYS A 826 5.84 13.08 -18.05
CA LYS A 826 6.17 12.88 -16.62
C LYS A 826 5.58 13.98 -15.75
N ARG A 827 5.76 15.25 -16.12
CA ARG A 827 5.21 16.39 -15.37
C ARG A 827 3.69 16.44 -15.41
N LYS A 828 3.05 16.06 -16.53
CA LYS A 828 1.58 15.97 -16.62
C LYS A 828 1.02 14.93 -15.66
N LYS A 829 1.62 13.72 -15.60
CA LYS A 829 1.22 12.64 -14.68
C LYS A 829 1.15 13.14 -13.24
N GLU A 830 2.09 14.00 -12.86
CA GLU A 830 2.22 14.50 -11.49
C GLU A 830 1.68 15.93 -11.29
N LYS A 831 0.92 16.46 -12.24
CA LYS A 831 0.32 17.82 -12.19
C LYS A 831 1.32 18.98 -11.98
N GLY A 832 2.57 18.81 -12.39
CA GLY A 832 3.60 19.85 -12.35
C GLY A 832 3.46 20.90 -13.46
N ASP A 833 4.16 22.04 -13.35
CA ASP A 833 4.22 23.05 -14.44
C ASP A 833 5.19 22.60 -15.54
N PHE A 834 4.69 22.56 -16.79
CA PHE A 834 5.42 22.18 -18.00
C PHE A 834 5.27 23.21 -19.14
N ARG A 835 4.69 24.39 -18.89
CA ARG A 835 4.41 25.38 -19.96
C ARG A 835 5.66 25.86 -20.68
N HIS A 836 6.75 26.03 -19.94
CA HIS A 836 8.06 26.40 -20.50
C HIS A 836 8.62 25.29 -21.41
N LEU A 837 8.37 24.01 -21.09
CA LEU A 837 8.81 22.88 -21.92
C LEU A 837 8.06 22.83 -23.25
N ILE A 838 6.77 23.17 -23.27
CA ILE A 838 5.99 23.27 -24.52
C ILE A 838 6.60 24.34 -25.44
N GLN A 839 7.02 25.48 -24.88
CA GLN A 839 7.67 26.52 -25.68
C GLN A 839 8.97 26.00 -26.32
N PHE A 840 9.80 25.27 -25.55
CA PHE A 840 11.01 24.65 -26.09
C PHE A 840 10.71 23.57 -27.12
N GLN A 841 9.70 22.74 -26.88
CA GLN A 841 9.25 21.72 -27.82
C GLN A 841 8.86 22.32 -29.18
N ASN A 842 8.16 23.46 -29.17
CA ASN A 842 7.78 24.16 -30.40
C ASN A 842 9.00 24.73 -31.14
N ILE A 843 9.98 25.30 -30.42
CA ILE A 843 11.24 25.77 -31.04
C ILE A 843 11.96 24.63 -31.76
N VAL A 844 12.02 23.43 -31.16
CA VAL A 844 12.64 22.26 -31.79
C VAL A 844 11.87 21.83 -33.04
N LYS A 845 10.53 21.79 -32.97
CA LYS A 845 9.67 21.45 -34.12
C LYS A 845 9.88 22.41 -35.29
N ASP A 846 9.88 23.72 -35.03
CA ASP A 846 10.11 24.74 -36.06
C ASP A 846 11.47 24.56 -36.75
N GLU A 847 12.50 24.18 -36.00
CA GLU A 847 13.84 23.95 -36.57
C GLU A 847 13.92 22.65 -37.39
N ILE A 848 13.22 21.60 -36.97
CA ILE A 848 13.06 20.36 -37.76
C ILE A 848 12.36 20.66 -39.09
N GLU A 849 11.27 21.44 -39.06
CA GLU A 849 10.53 21.83 -40.27
C GLU A 849 11.40 22.66 -41.24
N ARG A 850 12.28 23.52 -40.72
CA ARG A 850 13.24 24.28 -41.54
C ARG A 850 14.24 23.37 -42.26
N LEU A 851 14.76 22.34 -41.60
CA LEU A 851 15.67 21.37 -42.24
C LEU A 851 14.96 20.54 -43.30
N GLN A 852 13.66 20.30 -43.15
CA GLN A 852 12.86 19.59 -44.16
C GLN A 852 12.51 20.45 -45.38
N THR A 853 12.47 21.79 -45.25
CA THR A 853 12.09 22.74 -46.31
C THR A 853 13.28 23.34 -47.08
N LYS A 854 14.48 23.32 -46.51
CA LYS A 854 15.74 23.79 -47.15
C LYS A 854 16.56 22.58 -47.63
N ASP A 855 16.45 22.24 -48.91
CA ASP A 855 17.30 21.28 -49.67
C ASP A 855 17.49 19.84 -49.11
N GLY A 856 16.70 19.39 -48.13
CA GLY A 856 16.84 18.05 -47.52
C GLY A 856 16.12 16.90 -48.21
N LYS A 857 15.20 17.16 -49.17
CA LYS A 857 14.39 16.09 -49.79
C LYS A 857 15.18 15.24 -50.80
N GLU A 858 16.21 15.79 -51.45
CA GLU A 858 17.03 15.05 -52.42
C GLU A 858 18.19 14.26 -51.77
N GLU A 859 18.72 14.70 -50.61
CA GLU A 859 19.73 13.94 -49.86
C GLU A 859 19.11 12.85 -48.98
N TYR A 860 17.94 13.10 -48.37
CA TYR A 860 17.24 12.12 -47.54
C TYR A 860 16.79 10.88 -48.34
N VAL A 861 16.30 11.08 -49.57
CA VAL A 861 15.94 9.98 -50.50
C VAL A 861 17.16 9.26 -51.08
N LYS A 862 18.36 9.85 -50.99
CA LYS A 862 19.62 9.20 -51.38
C LYS A 862 20.30 8.44 -50.23
N SER A 863 19.96 8.76 -48.97
CA SER A 863 20.53 8.12 -47.77
C SER A 863 19.72 6.93 -47.23
N LEU A 864 18.43 6.86 -47.59
CA LEU A 864 17.57 5.67 -47.49
C LEU A 864 17.85 4.74 -48.68
#